data_AF-A0A6P7TXI4-F1
#
_entry.id   AF-A0A6P7TXI4-F1
#
_cell.length_a   1.000
_cell.length_b   1.000
_cell.length_c   1.000
_cell.angle_alpha   90.00
_cell.angle_beta   90.00
_cell.angle_gamma   90.00
#
_symmetry.space_group_name_H-M   'P 1'
#
loop_
_entity.id
_entity.type
_entity.pdbx_description
1 polymer ?
#
loop_
_entity_poly.entity_id
_entity_poly.type
_entity_poly.pdbx_seq_one_letter_code
_entity_poly.pdbx_strand_id
1 'polypeptide(L)'
;MADVVSSTLSKKDKLAAARKKLKRFKEKNKTPGQDTKSSSMRSSVSPSFNPSIVGEKTSSVTDQNPHLPDLHINERPTASTESLHQLSQHINDLLHESNAIINGEAPVENSSVAQLEERNRELAALLEKHIQANEQLNVQVQQLRDQSQQLQNELHEEKQSFVDKQRDVGSLKDQLQVHIQTIGILVAEKTELQSKIDQLKKQSDQRLDEIEEMGGRLRVSRQRITELERNMSSINSSSQQYEKNSKGYAKDIDKLKLELYKSNQTVEELQQQLSELNGKLSSKVSDCLAHEQNVEDLRKKLEMAELYTQQLSSQSDKESLKLIDSLQQEREEYIKKVEHYQEAFQTVTNERNQQSEQYQHYIDQLQQQTQSLTNQVTSLTDEREKLYSEQHEAESKMHSLRRQLEEAESQSQCVSISSSDLQSEINKLRADYEELAKRHETQIRDNAQLSRFLEEKENKIMDLESTVGDLKEESSNKAQLLENIQSDKTALSRALTQNKDLKQQLAELQNGFVKMSNDSMELMTKLQSEEHRAHELADRLAQQEDELKDMRELLASRDLKLDEIQKCADHLQRENYQQEQIQDRLRHYEAQAQLVETLQRELSASQDMMNALTTQNSELRNMLVKSRDNKDIYDESKDEKNDTIIGSLQATICQLEAERNQLIENLNDQRNLSDNLSVKVADVEEQLKMTTNPDENIVSRVEFDKLKKTMEAIQEKYTRAMRDKADLSDKADQLEHLVLQLQGETDTIGEYISLYHHQRALLQQREFQKNDYISRLSKDREELQGKLAKLQGLVVQMLHNKGNLSNARISDTLLSKDYQNSEDSNVNHSNDIQPHLHGATVMNGLSKYPEDWPDYSSTNSSESVVEAIVAGESMEHIADLPEDQAFKSQLEKNADLSPVPLRNTSKSEQLIQKCNMEEDNPTARKILDLFSEIDSNLCDAVPYGGRKFLPCKYCKGTVKDV
;
A
#
# COMPACT_ATOMS: atom_id res chain seq x y z
N MET A 1 13.54 -34.18 62.44
CA MET A 1 12.76 -33.37 63.40
C MET A 1 13.68 -32.95 64.54
N ALA A 2 13.64 -31.74 65.07
CA ALA A 2 13.10 -30.49 64.54
C ALA A 2 13.68 -29.35 65.38
N ASP A 3 14.24 -28.30 64.76
CA ASP A 3 14.77 -27.14 65.49
C ASP A 3 14.90 -25.91 64.56
N VAL A 4 15.34 -24.77 65.12
CA VAL A 4 15.47 -23.43 64.52
C VAL A 4 14.16 -22.63 64.43
N VAL A 5 13.88 -21.88 65.50
CA VAL A 5 12.91 -20.77 65.51
C VAL A 5 13.59 -19.50 64.98
N SER A 6 12.95 -18.80 64.03
CA SER A 6 13.42 -17.50 63.52
C SER A 6 12.30 -16.46 63.55
N SER A 7 12.57 -15.29 64.14
CA SER A 7 11.55 -14.32 64.54
C SER A 7 11.27 -13.23 63.49
N THR A 8 10.03 -13.19 63.01
CA THR A 8 9.57 -12.28 61.95
C THR A 8 9.24 -10.86 62.47
N LEU A 9 10.27 -10.14 62.93
CA LEU A 9 10.17 -8.73 63.34
C LEU A 9 9.49 -7.87 62.26
N SER A 10 8.44 -7.16 62.66
CA SER A 10 7.49 -6.52 61.75
C SER A 10 8.11 -5.39 60.92
N LYS A 11 7.56 -5.18 59.73
CA LYS A 11 7.92 -4.08 58.81
C LYS A 11 7.76 -2.71 59.49
N LYS A 12 6.82 -2.59 60.43
CA LYS A 12 6.56 -1.39 61.24
C LYS A 12 7.72 -1.07 62.21
N ASP A 13 8.29 -2.08 62.87
CA ASP A 13 9.40 -1.92 63.83
C ASP A 13 10.71 -1.60 63.12
N LYS A 14 10.94 -2.22 61.95
CA LYS A 14 12.08 -1.92 61.07
C LYS A 14 12.03 -0.46 60.58
N LEU A 15 10.84 0.05 60.22
CA LEU A 15 10.63 1.47 59.89
C LEU A 15 10.79 2.39 61.11
N ALA A 16 10.34 1.99 62.30
CA ALA A 16 10.55 2.77 63.53
C ALA A 16 12.05 2.86 63.89
N ALA A 17 12.79 1.76 63.79
CA ALA A 17 14.24 1.72 64.00
C ALA A 17 15.00 2.57 62.96
N ALA A 18 14.60 2.52 61.69
CA ALA A 18 15.16 3.36 60.62
C ALA A 18 14.91 4.85 60.90
N ARG A 19 13.67 5.25 61.27
CA ARG A 19 13.34 6.63 61.65
C ARG A 19 14.12 7.09 62.89
N LYS A 20 14.32 6.21 63.88
CA LYS A 20 15.09 6.52 65.11
C LYS A 20 16.60 6.67 64.84
N LYS A 21 17.16 5.90 63.89
CA LYS A 21 18.53 6.10 63.37
C LYS A 21 18.65 7.41 62.58
N LEU A 22 17.72 7.68 61.66
CA LEU A 22 17.70 8.90 60.85
C LEU A 22 17.56 10.17 61.71
N LYS A 23 16.76 10.12 62.79
CA LYS A 23 16.64 11.23 63.74
C LYS A 23 17.97 11.50 64.46
N ARG A 24 18.62 10.46 65.00
CA ARG A 24 19.96 10.57 65.62
C ARG A 24 21.04 11.06 64.65
N PHE A 25 20.94 10.76 63.37
CA PHE A 25 21.87 11.27 62.34
C PHE A 25 21.64 12.75 62.04
N LYS A 26 20.38 13.22 62.03
CA LYS A 26 20.04 14.65 61.88
C LYS A 26 20.32 15.46 63.16
N GLU A 27 20.14 14.89 64.33
CA GLU A 27 20.42 15.51 65.64
C GLU A 27 21.93 15.72 65.89
N LYS A 28 22.82 14.99 65.20
CA LYS A 28 24.28 15.14 65.34
C LYS A 28 24.90 16.23 64.45
N ASN A 29 24.17 16.74 63.44
CA ASN A 29 24.66 17.72 62.47
C ASN A 29 23.73 18.96 62.35
N LYS A 30 23.51 19.72 63.45
CA LYS A 30 23.11 21.14 63.36
C LYS A 30 23.19 21.92 64.69
N THR A 31 24.10 22.90 64.72
CA THR A 31 24.10 24.11 65.56
C THR A 31 24.55 25.29 64.65
N PRO A 32 24.31 26.57 65.01
CA PRO A 32 23.70 27.50 64.04
C PRO A 32 24.70 28.32 63.21
N GLY A 33 24.18 29.03 62.20
CA GLY A 33 24.90 30.07 61.47
C GLY A 33 24.01 31.27 61.14
N GLN A 34 24.58 32.32 60.54
CA GLN A 34 23.85 33.41 59.88
C GLN A 34 24.61 33.96 58.66
N ASP A 35 23.86 34.14 57.58
CA ASP A 35 23.80 35.33 56.72
C ASP A 35 25.07 35.88 56.03
N THR A 36 25.31 35.31 54.85
CA THR A 36 25.41 36.01 53.54
C THR A 36 26.24 37.30 53.39
N LYS A 37 27.34 37.20 52.60
CA LYS A 37 27.59 38.11 51.46
C LYS A 37 28.63 37.59 50.46
N SER A 38 28.36 37.86 49.17
CA SER A 38 29.27 38.00 48.00
C SER A 38 30.40 36.98 47.71
N SER A 39 30.26 36.35 46.53
CA SER A 39 31.27 36.24 45.44
C SER A 39 32.63 35.56 45.67
N SER A 40 32.74 34.36 45.09
CA SER A 40 33.89 33.72 44.42
C SER A 40 35.30 34.36 44.38
N MET A 41 36.29 33.51 44.71
CA MET A 41 37.54 33.24 43.96
C MET A 41 38.60 34.36 43.78
N ARG A 42 39.92 34.13 43.94
CA ARG A 42 40.74 33.01 44.46
C ARG A 42 42.15 33.62 44.68
N SER A 43 42.83 33.49 45.81
CA SER A 43 43.67 32.34 46.18
C SER A 43 44.32 32.64 47.55
N SER A 44 44.59 31.63 48.38
CA SER A 44 44.91 31.82 49.81
C SER A 44 46.23 31.17 50.25
N VAL A 45 47.14 31.98 50.81
CA VAL A 45 48.24 31.55 51.69
C VAL A 45 47.77 31.65 53.15
N SER A 46 48.02 30.63 53.97
CA SER A 46 47.80 30.61 55.44
C SER A 46 48.24 29.26 56.03
N PRO A 47 48.36 29.09 57.36
CA PRO A 47 48.09 30.06 58.44
C PRO A 47 49.27 30.37 59.37
N SER A 48 49.07 31.35 60.25
CA SER A 48 49.82 31.52 61.50
C SER A 48 48.82 31.67 62.66
N PHE A 49 49.23 31.39 63.90
CA PHE A 49 48.39 31.48 65.10
C PHE A 49 49.13 32.19 66.24
N ASN A 50 48.47 33.14 66.90
CA ASN A 50 48.95 33.86 68.08
C ASN A 50 47.74 34.45 68.85
N PRO A 51 47.76 34.48 70.19
CA PRO A 51 47.72 35.76 70.92
C PRO A 51 48.66 35.77 72.15
N SER A 52 49.44 36.84 72.43
CA SER A 52 49.05 38.13 73.06
C SER A 52 48.63 37.98 74.54
N ILE A 53 49.06 38.79 75.53
CA ILE A 53 49.78 40.10 75.62
C ILE A 53 50.64 40.06 76.94
N VAL A 54 51.57 40.94 77.38
CA VAL A 54 51.98 42.38 77.25
C VAL A 54 53.55 42.40 77.40
N GLY A 55 54.40 43.38 77.03
CA GLY A 55 54.31 44.70 76.38
C GLY A 55 55.53 45.59 76.73
N GLU A 56 55.35 46.92 76.78
CA GLU A 56 56.32 47.99 77.19
C GLU A 56 57.69 48.14 76.46
N LYS A 57 57.73 49.15 75.56
CA LYS A 57 58.74 50.24 75.40
C LYS A 57 59.94 50.16 74.41
N THR A 58 60.06 51.30 73.69
CA THR A 58 61.25 52.00 73.14
C THR A 58 62.05 51.46 71.91
N SER A 59 61.77 52.06 70.74
CA SER A 59 62.68 52.74 69.77
C SER A 59 64.02 52.11 69.30
N SER A 60 64.47 52.22 68.03
CA SER A 60 63.85 52.76 66.78
C SER A 60 64.78 52.61 65.54
N VAL A 61 64.21 52.41 64.34
CA VAL A 61 64.68 52.98 63.03
C VAL A 61 66.09 52.55 62.52
N THR A 62 66.25 51.54 61.65
CA THR A 62 66.16 51.50 60.15
C THR A 62 67.30 52.20 59.38
N ASP A 63 67.82 51.74 58.22
CA ASP A 63 67.74 50.45 57.47
C ASP A 63 68.75 50.45 56.27
N GLN A 64 68.92 49.31 55.58
CA GLN A 64 69.38 49.09 54.19
C GLN A 64 70.79 49.52 53.66
N ASN A 65 71.49 48.47 53.17
CA ASN A 65 72.29 48.32 51.92
C ASN A 65 72.06 49.34 50.76
N PRO A 66 72.93 49.45 49.70
CA PRO A 66 73.84 48.42 49.15
C PRO A 66 75.22 48.83 48.54
N HIS A 67 76.03 47.82 48.20
CA HIS A 67 76.95 47.64 47.03
C HIS A 67 77.90 48.77 46.51
N LEU A 68 79.22 48.47 46.54
CA LEU A 68 80.35 48.79 45.62
C LEU A 68 80.26 50.02 44.67
N PRO A 69 81.34 50.85 44.59
CA PRO A 69 82.44 50.51 43.67
C PRO A 69 83.88 50.79 44.19
N ASP A 70 84.84 50.68 43.26
CA ASP A 70 86.31 50.68 43.42
C ASP A 70 86.97 52.09 43.27
N LEU A 71 88.29 52.14 43.44
CA LEU A 71 89.27 53.17 43.04
C LEU A 71 89.54 54.39 43.95
N HIS A 72 90.61 54.24 44.74
CA HIS A 72 91.90 54.95 44.58
C HIS A 72 92.04 56.49 44.85
N ILE A 73 93.25 56.83 45.36
CA ILE A 73 93.92 58.16 45.43
C ILE A 73 93.63 59.03 46.68
N ASN A 74 94.70 59.20 47.47
CA ASN A 74 95.08 60.30 48.37
C ASN A 74 94.00 61.08 49.15
N GLU A 75 94.11 61.05 50.48
CA GLU A 75 94.68 62.21 51.18
C GLU A 75 95.44 61.83 52.47
N ARG A 76 96.49 62.59 52.77
CA ARG A 76 97.23 62.61 54.04
C ARG A 76 96.72 63.86 54.78
N PRO A 77 96.58 63.87 56.13
CA PRO A 77 97.77 64.22 56.90
C PRO A 77 97.86 63.70 58.36
N THR A 78 99.08 63.82 58.91
CA THR A 78 99.44 64.09 60.32
C THR A 78 98.73 63.38 61.49
N ALA A 79 99.49 62.49 62.14
CA ALA A 79 99.58 62.38 63.59
C ALA A 79 101.03 61.98 63.99
N SER A 80 101.96 62.94 63.89
CA SER A 80 103.39 62.76 64.17
C SER A 80 103.75 63.13 65.62
N THR A 81 105.01 62.91 66.00
CA THR A 81 105.82 63.57 67.06
C THR A 81 105.95 62.98 68.47
N GLU A 82 105.02 62.16 69.01
CA GLU A 82 105.13 61.78 70.44
C GLU A 82 106.26 60.77 70.75
N SER A 83 106.36 59.65 70.01
CA SER A 83 107.38 58.62 70.26
C SER A 83 108.83 59.07 69.94
N LEU A 84 109.00 60.11 69.12
CA LEU A 84 110.32 60.67 68.79
C LEU A 84 110.80 61.72 69.80
N HIS A 85 109.93 62.29 70.64
CA HIS A 85 110.36 63.14 71.76
C HIS A 85 111.00 62.32 72.89
N GLN A 86 110.48 61.12 73.17
CA GLN A 86 110.99 60.26 74.25
C GLN A 86 112.44 59.79 73.97
N LEU A 87 112.77 59.44 72.73
CA LEU A 87 114.17 59.14 72.32
C LEU A 87 115.08 60.37 72.38
N SER A 88 114.55 61.59 72.19
CA SER A 88 115.35 62.82 72.26
C SER A 88 115.66 63.27 73.70
N GLN A 89 114.90 62.83 74.71
CA GLN A 89 115.21 63.11 76.11
C GLN A 89 116.36 62.22 76.63
N HIS A 90 116.27 60.89 76.47
CA HIS A 90 117.31 59.98 76.96
C HIS A 90 118.72 60.21 76.37
N ILE A 91 118.84 60.80 75.18
CA ILE A 91 120.15 61.15 74.61
C ILE A 91 120.78 62.37 75.30
N ASN A 92 119.99 63.30 75.86
CA ASN A 92 120.51 64.44 76.63
C ASN A 92 120.92 64.05 78.06
N ASP A 93 120.19 63.12 78.68
CA ASP A 93 120.55 62.58 80.01
C ASP A 93 121.90 61.84 79.95
N LEU A 94 122.10 60.99 78.92
CA LEU A 94 123.37 60.30 78.66
C LEU A 94 124.56 61.21 78.33
N LEU A 95 124.32 62.50 78.03
CA LEU A 95 125.37 63.50 77.84
C LEU A 95 125.75 64.25 79.13
N HIS A 96 124.96 64.14 80.20
CA HIS A 96 125.27 64.79 81.49
C HIS A 96 126.14 63.93 82.41
N GLU A 97 126.13 62.60 82.30
CA GLU A 97 126.99 61.72 83.11
C GLU A 97 128.45 61.62 82.61
N SER A 98 128.81 62.28 81.49
CA SER A 98 130.13 62.14 80.86
C SER A 98 131.14 63.26 81.19
N ASN A 99 130.75 64.27 82.00
CA ASN A 99 131.57 65.46 82.31
C ASN A 99 132.08 65.56 83.77
N ALA A 100 132.02 64.45 84.51
CA ALA A 100 132.84 64.23 85.70
C ALA A 100 133.27 62.74 85.67
N ILE A 101 134.54 62.36 85.81
CA ILE A 101 135.64 62.98 86.57
C ILE A 101 136.95 62.93 85.77
N ILE A 102 137.65 64.06 85.65
CA ILE A 102 139.06 64.12 85.23
C ILE A 102 139.81 65.12 86.14
N ASN A 103 140.78 64.62 86.92
CA ASN A 103 141.78 65.33 87.75
C ASN A 103 141.23 66.28 88.83
N GLY A 104 141.48 66.10 90.14
CA GLY A 104 142.29 65.11 90.88
C GLY A 104 141.80 65.01 92.34
N GLU A 105 142.62 64.66 93.35
CA GLU A 105 144.05 64.32 93.36
C GLU A 105 144.40 63.43 94.61
N ALA A 106 145.60 63.55 95.19
CA ALA A 106 146.08 62.80 96.37
C ALA A 106 145.68 63.50 97.71
N PRO A 107 145.72 62.85 98.91
CA PRO A 107 146.50 61.64 99.25
C PRO A 107 145.84 60.53 100.12
N VAL A 108 146.42 59.31 100.03
CA VAL A 108 146.74 58.35 101.13
C VAL A 108 145.65 58.03 102.19
N GLU A 109 145.16 56.80 102.42
CA GLU A 109 145.52 55.47 101.88
C GLU A 109 144.39 54.42 102.13
N ASN A 110 144.47 53.24 101.49
CA ASN A 110 143.89 51.96 101.94
C ASN A 110 142.36 51.84 102.21
N SER A 111 141.49 52.32 101.31
CA SER A 111 140.03 52.02 101.36
C SER A 111 139.36 51.61 100.02
N SER A 112 140.03 51.79 98.89
CA SER A 112 139.40 51.74 97.54
C SER A 112 138.94 50.35 97.05
N VAL A 113 139.72 49.29 97.27
CA VAL A 113 139.51 47.99 96.60
C VAL A 113 138.16 47.35 96.92
N ALA A 114 137.73 47.40 98.18
CA ALA A 114 136.48 46.77 98.62
C ALA A 114 135.23 47.32 97.91
N GLN A 115 135.21 48.64 97.61
CA GLN A 115 134.08 49.30 96.97
C GLN A 115 133.92 48.89 95.50
N LEU A 116 135.02 48.54 94.82
CA LEU A 116 134.98 48.03 93.44
C LEU A 116 134.50 46.58 93.37
N GLU A 117 134.80 45.75 94.37
CA GLU A 117 134.20 44.42 94.47
C GLU A 117 132.70 44.48 94.77
N GLU A 118 132.28 45.36 95.68
CA GLU A 118 130.87 45.62 96.00
C GLU A 118 130.09 45.98 94.71
N ARG A 119 130.57 47.00 93.98
CA ARG A 119 129.95 47.48 92.73
C ARG A 119 129.92 46.40 91.64
N ASN A 120 130.92 45.53 91.55
CA ASN A 120 130.89 44.41 90.60
C ASN A 120 129.88 43.33 91.00
N ARG A 121 129.67 43.06 92.30
CA ARG A 121 128.59 42.19 92.77
C ARG A 121 127.21 42.80 92.49
N GLU A 122 127.05 44.11 92.69
CA GLU A 122 125.82 44.85 92.36
C GLU A 122 125.50 44.82 90.87
N LEU A 123 126.50 45.09 90.01
CA LEU A 123 126.33 45.02 88.55
C LEU A 123 126.01 43.60 88.07
N ALA A 124 126.65 42.57 88.63
CA ALA A 124 126.31 41.18 88.36
C ALA A 124 124.86 40.85 88.79
N ALA A 125 124.45 41.27 89.99
CA ALA A 125 123.09 41.06 90.48
C ALA A 125 122.01 41.82 89.67
N LEU A 126 122.35 43.01 89.14
CA LEU A 126 121.49 43.73 88.19
C LEU A 126 121.42 43.03 86.84
N LEU A 127 122.53 42.52 86.31
CA LEU A 127 122.55 41.76 85.06
C LEU A 127 121.72 40.48 85.20
N GLU A 128 121.92 39.73 86.30
CA GLU A 128 121.15 38.55 86.69
C GLU A 128 119.64 38.85 86.74
N LYS A 129 119.26 39.95 87.40
CA LYS A 129 117.87 40.43 87.46
C LYS A 129 117.31 40.81 86.07
N HIS A 130 118.13 41.40 85.20
CA HIS A 130 117.73 41.71 83.82
C HIS A 130 117.61 40.46 82.94
N ILE A 131 118.46 39.44 83.14
CA ILE A 131 118.35 38.13 82.49
C ILE A 131 117.05 37.47 82.94
N GLN A 132 116.79 37.35 84.24
CA GLN A 132 115.55 36.77 84.79
C GLN A 132 114.30 37.51 84.31
N ALA A 133 114.33 38.85 84.24
CA ALA A 133 113.22 39.63 83.69
C ALA A 133 113.01 39.39 82.19
N ASN A 134 114.09 39.22 81.41
CA ASN A 134 114.02 38.94 79.98
C ASN A 134 113.58 37.48 79.72
N GLU A 135 113.96 36.52 80.55
CA GLU A 135 113.44 35.15 80.53
C GLU A 135 111.94 35.12 80.84
N GLN A 136 111.49 35.83 81.88
CA GLN A 136 110.07 36.00 82.19
C GLN A 136 109.30 36.63 81.03
N LEU A 137 109.86 37.66 80.38
CA LEU A 137 109.26 38.30 79.22
C LEU A 137 109.21 37.36 78.00
N ASN A 138 110.24 36.55 77.77
CA ASN A 138 110.25 35.55 76.69
C ASN A 138 109.25 34.41 76.95
N VAL A 139 109.11 33.96 78.20
CA VAL A 139 108.07 33.00 78.60
C VAL A 139 106.67 33.60 78.38
N GLN A 140 106.45 34.87 78.76
CA GLN A 140 105.17 35.54 78.54
C GLN A 140 104.87 35.75 77.04
N VAL A 141 105.88 36.12 76.24
CA VAL A 141 105.76 36.24 74.78
C VAL A 141 105.51 34.88 74.13
N GLN A 142 106.10 33.81 74.63
CA GLN A 142 105.83 32.45 74.12
C GLN A 142 104.42 32.00 74.51
N GLN A 143 103.98 32.20 75.75
CA GLN A 143 102.60 31.93 76.17
C GLN A 143 101.58 32.70 75.32
N LEU A 144 101.85 33.97 74.99
CA LEU A 144 100.99 34.76 74.11
C LEU A 144 101.00 34.28 72.64
N ARG A 145 102.14 33.74 72.15
CA ARG A 145 102.20 33.07 70.84
C ARG A 145 101.41 31.77 70.84
N ASP A 146 101.59 30.94 71.85
CA ASP A 146 100.90 29.65 72.01
C ASP A 146 99.39 29.86 72.11
N GLN A 147 98.94 30.85 72.90
CA GLN A 147 97.54 31.28 72.96
C GLN A 147 97.03 31.83 71.63
N SER A 148 97.82 32.66 70.92
CA SER A 148 97.43 33.17 69.60
C SER A 148 97.31 32.04 68.57
N GLN A 149 98.17 31.02 68.64
CA GLN A 149 98.12 29.84 67.77
C GLN A 149 96.94 28.92 68.14
N GLN A 150 96.63 28.75 69.42
CA GLN A 150 95.42 28.05 69.87
C GLN A 150 94.16 28.74 69.34
N LEU A 151 94.01 30.05 69.54
CA LEU A 151 92.88 30.83 69.02
C LEU A 151 92.80 30.82 67.49
N GLN A 152 93.94 30.78 66.77
CA GLN A 152 93.95 30.63 65.31
C GLN A 152 93.49 29.23 64.87
N ASN A 153 93.87 28.18 65.59
CA ASN A 153 93.41 26.81 65.34
C ASN A 153 91.91 26.67 65.64
N GLU A 154 91.44 27.15 66.80
CA GLU A 154 90.01 27.16 67.18
C GLU A 154 89.17 27.92 66.16
N LEU A 155 89.62 29.10 65.70
CA LEU A 155 88.96 29.87 64.64
C LEU A 155 88.99 29.15 63.27
N HIS A 156 90.00 28.31 63.01
CA HIS A 156 90.06 27.51 61.79
C HIS A 156 89.11 26.29 61.86
N GLU A 157 89.07 25.60 63.00
CA GLU A 157 88.14 24.50 63.28
C GLU A 157 86.69 24.98 63.30
N GLU A 158 86.38 26.15 63.87
CA GLU A 158 85.03 26.73 63.82
C GLU A 158 84.63 27.09 62.38
N LYS A 159 85.54 27.70 61.58
CA LYS A 159 85.29 27.99 60.17
C LYS A 159 85.07 26.73 59.35
N GLN A 160 85.87 25.69 59.56
CA GLN A 160 85.69 24.41 58.88
C GLN A 160 84.36 23.76 59.28
N SER A 161 84.05 23.75 60.59
CA SER A 161 82.77 23.27 61.12
C SER A 161 81.57 24.07 60.56
N PHE A 162 81.71 25.38 60.34
CA PHE A 162 80.68 26.20 59.69
C PHE A 162 80.50 25.83 58.21
N VAL A 163 81.58 25.62 57.46
CA VAL A 163 81.54 25.18 56.06
C VAL A 163 80.89 23.80 55.94
N ASP A 164 81.23 22.87 56.83
CA ASP A 164 80.63 21.53 56.85
C ASP A 164 79.14 21.58 57.22
N LYS A 165 78.75 22.35 58.25
CA LYS A 165 77.33 22.63 58.55
C LYS A 165 76.59 23.28 57.38
N GLN A 166 77.24 24.19 56.64
CA GLN A 166 76.65 24.82 55.47
C GLN A 166 76.46 23.83 54.31
N ARG A 167 77.39 22.89 54.14
CA ARG A 167 77.29 21.78 53.18
C ARG A 167 76.17 20.81 53.55
N ASP A 168 76.04 20.44 54.82
CA ASP A 168 74.96 19.58 55.32
C ASP A 168 73.60 20.25 55.10
N VAL A 169 73.46 21.54 55.46
CA VAL A 169 72.26 22.35 55.19
C VAL A 169 71.97 22.47 53.69
N GLY A 170 72.99 22.46 52.83
CA GLY A 170 72.83 22.33 51.38
C GLY A 170 72.19 20.99 51.01
N SER A 171 72.81 19.88 51.42
CA SER A 171 72.31 18.53 51.11
C SER A 171 70.89 18.26 51.63
N LEU A 172 70.52 18.83 52.78
CA LEU A 172 69.17 18.74 53.34
C LEU A 172 68.15 19.58 52.56
N LYS A 173 68.56 20.71 51.98
CA LYS A 173 67.71 21.48 51.05
C LYS A 173 67.50 20.73 49.73
N ASP A 174 68.54 20.11 49.20
CA ASP A 174 68.44 19.31 47.97
C ASP A 174 67.52 18.10 48.17
N GLN A 175 67.67 17.37 49.28
CA GLN A 175 66.76 16.28 49.68
C GLN A 175 65.31 16.77 49.86
N LEU A 176 65.11 17.92 50.52
CA LEU A 176 63.79 18.52 50.68
C LEU A 176 63.17 18.92 49.33
N GLN A 177 63.96 19.46 48.40
CA GLN A 177 63.50 19.80 47.06
C GLN A 177 63.10 18.56 46.25
N VAL A 178 63.88 17.48 46.32
CA VAL A 178 63.52 16.18 45.72
C VAL A 178 62.23 15.64 46.34
N HIS A 179 62.08 15.67 47.67
CA HIS A 179 60.85 15.25 48.34
C HIS A 179 59.63 16.10 47.94
N ILE A 180 59.77 17.42 47.83
CA ILE A 180 58.70 18.31 47.34
C ILE A 180 58.31 17.93 45.90
N GLN A 181 59.29 17.64 45.03
CA GLN A 181 59.03 17.20 43.66
C GLN A 181 58.33 15.83 43.61
N THR A 182 58.79 14.84 44.39
CA THR A 182 58.14 13.52 44.50
C THR A 182 56.71 13.64 45.03
N ILE A 183 56.47 14.46 46.05
CA ILE A 183 55.12 14.75 46.57
C ILE A 183 54.27 15.42 45.49
N GLY A 184 54.82 16.36 44.72
CA GLY A 184 54.14 16.99 43.59
C GLY A 184 53.69 15.99 42.52
N ILE A 185 54.56 15.06 42.13
CA ILE A 185 54.26 13.98 41.18
C ILE A 185 53.17 13.06 41.76
N LEU A 186 53.33 12.56 42.98
CA LEU A 186 52.35 11.68 43.63
C LEU A 186 50.99 12.35 43.83
N VAL A 187 50.94 13.66 44.06
CA VAL A 187 49.70 14.44 44.11
C VAL A 187 49.07 14.57 42.73
N ALA A 188 49.86 14.84 41.69
CA ALA A 188 49.38 14.90 40.30
C ALA A 188 48.79 13.55 39.86
N GLU A 189 49.56 12.46 40.00
CA GLU A 189 49.11 11.07 39.73
C GLU A 189 47.85 10.72 40.51
N LYS A 190 47.79 11.06 41.81
CA LYS A 190 46.59 10.85 42.63
C LYS A 190 45.39 11.63 42.10
N THR A 191 45.56 12.88 41.66
CA THR A 191 44.45 13.66 41.06
C THR A 191 44.02 13.12 39.70
N GLU A 192 44.95 12.63 38.88
CA GLU A 192 44.65 12.01 37.59
C GLU A 192 43.92 10.68 37.76
N LEU A 193 44.41 9.80 38.66
CA LEU A 193 43.75 8.55 39.01
C LEU A 193 42.38 8.77 39.64
N GLN A 194 42.22 9.76 40.52
CA GLN A 194 40.91 10.14 41.06
C GLN A 194 39.95 10.60 39.94
N SER A 195 40.43 11.43 39.01
CA SER A 195 39.64 11.88 37.85
C SER A 195 39.22 10.71 36.96
N LYS A 196 40.13 9.77 36.67
CA LYS A 196 39.83 8.53 35.91
C LYS A 196 38.81 7.65 36.65
N ILE A 197 38.96 7.49 37.95
CA ILE A 197 38.02 6.73 38.80
C ILE A 197 36.61 7.35 38.75
N ASP A 198 36.50 8.67 38.88
CA ASP A 198 35.20 9.34 38.90
C ASP A 198 34.58 9.45 37.49
N GLN A 199 35.39 9.51 36.43
CA GLN A 199 34.94 9.34 35.04
C GLN A 199 34.40 7.92 34.79
N LEU A 200 35.11 6.88 35.23
CA LEU A 200 34.69 5.48 35.07
C LEU A 200 33.42 5.16 35.87
N LYS A 201 33.27 5.72 37.09
CA LYS A 201 32.00 5.65 37.85
C LYS A 201 30.86 6.26 37.05
N LYS A 202 31.02 7.52 36.59
CA LYS A 202 29.98 8.21 35.81
C LYS A 202 29.59 7.43 34.54
N GLN A 203 30.55 6.81 33.86
CA GLN A 203 30.28 5.94 32.71
C GLN A 203 29.53 4.66 33.13
N SER A 204 29.89 4.05 34.27
CA SER A 204 29.17 2.89 34.83
C SER A 204 27.74 3.25 35.22
N ASP A 205 27.52 4.39 35.86
CA ASP A 205 26.19 4.89 36.24
C ASP A 205 25.33 5.12 35.00
N GLN A 206 25.88 5.78 33.96
CA GLN A 206 25.20 5.96 32.67
C GLN A 206 24.84 4.64 31.98
N ARG A 207 25.72 3.62 32.03
CA ARG A 207 25.39 2.28 31.49
C ARG A 207 24.32 1.55 32.32
N LEU A 208 24.23 1.80 33.62
CA LEU A 208 23.13 1.27 34.45
C LEU A 208 21.80 1.93 34.08
N ASP A 209 21.76 3.25 33.91
CA ASP A 209 20.57 3.97 33.45
C ASP A 209 20.08 3.46 32.08
N GLU A 210 20.99 3.27 31.11
CA GLU A 210 20.68 2.68 29.79
C GLU A 210 20.11 1.25 29.90
N ILE A 211 20.68 0.41 30.78
CA ILE A 211 20.22 -0.97 31.01
C ILE A 211 18.83 -0.97 31.68
N GLU A 212 18.56 -0.08 32.63
CA GLU A 212 17.23 0.05 33.23
C GLU A 212 16.19 0.56 32.23
N GLU A 213 16.53 1.52 31.36
CA GLU A 213 15.62 1.99 30.32
C GLU A 213 15.29 0.87 29.31
N MET A 214 16.31 0.15 28.82
CA MET A 214 16.11 -0.96 27.88
C MET A 214 15.37 -2.14 28.54
N GLY A 215 15.61 -2.40 29.83
CA GLY A 215 14.83 -3.35 30.63
C GLY A 215 13.37 -2.92 30.81
N GLY A 216 13.10 -1.62 30.93
CA GLY A 216 11.77 -1.03 30.91
C GLY A 216 11.05 -1.21 29.57
N ARG A 217 11.71 -0.83 28.48
CA ARG A 217 11.22 -1.01 27.09
C ARG A 217 10.90 -2.49 26.79
N LEU A 218 11.77 -3.40 27.19
CA LEU A 218 11.56 -4.86 27.06
C LEU A 218 10.36 -5.35 27.89
N ARG A 219 10.16 -4.84 29.11
CA ARG A 219 9.03 -5.20 29.97
C ARG A 219 7.69 -4.77 29.35
N VAL A 220 7.62 -3.56 28.80
CA VAL A 220 6.44 -3.06 28.08
C VAL A 220 6.17 -3.89 26.82
N SER A 221 7.21 -4.22 26.05
CA SER A 221 7.09 -5.09 24.88
C SER A 221 6.53 -6.47 25.24
N ARG A 222 7.09 -7.13 26.27
CA ARG A 222 6.58 -8.42 26.79
C ARG A 222 5.13 -8.32 27.28
N GLN A 223 4.75 -7.26 27.97
CA GLN A 223 3.36 -7.05 28.39
C GLN A 223 2.42 -6.99 27.17
N ARG A 224 2.76 -6.19 26.16
CA ARG A 224 2.01 -6.05 24.91
C ARG A 224 1.89 -7.38 24.14
N ILE A 225 2.94 -8.21 24.13
CA ILE A 225 2.88 -9.56 23.56
C ILE A 225 1.80 -10.39 24.29
N THR A 226 1.81 -10.45 25.62
CA THR A 226 0.79 -11.22 26.35
C THR A 226 -0.64 -10.64 26.23
N GLU A 227 -0.77 -9.35 25.92
CA GLU A 227 -2.06 -8.73 25.61
C GLU A 227 -2.56 -9.15 24.22
N LEU A 228 -1.68 -9.14 23.21
CA LEU A 228 -1.96 -9.65 21.87
C LEU A 228 -2.29 -11.15 21.88
N GLU A 229 -1.59 -11.96 22.67
CA GLU A 229 -1.89 -13.40 22.85
C GLU A 229 -3.31 -13.62 23.40
N ARG A 230 -3.71 -12.83 24.42
CA ARG A 230 -5.09 -12.89 24.98
C ARG A 230 -6.13 -12.43 23.97
N ASN A 231 -5.84 -11.36 23.23
CA ASN A 231 -6.73 -10.82 22.20
C ASN A 231 -6.90 -11.82 21.05
N MET A 232 -5.82 -12.43 20.56
CA MET A 232 -5.87 -13.52 19.57
C MET A 232 -6.65 -14.73 20.09
N SER A 233 -6.47 -15.11 21.36
CA SER A 233 -7.25 -16.21 21.98
C SER A 233 -8.75 -15.90 22.01
N SER A 234 -9.12 -14.67 22.34
CA SER A 234 -10.52 -14.19 22.38
C SER A 234 -11.14 -14.07 20.97
N ILE A 235 -10.36 -13.57 20.01
CA ILE A 235 -10.78 -13.51 18.60
C ILE A 235 -10.99 -14.93 18.06
N ASN A 236 -10.08 -15.87 18.32
CA ASN A 236 -10.23 -17.27 17.91
C ASN A 236 -11.49 -17.93 18.52
N SER A 237 -11.76 -17.75 19.82
CA SER A 237 -12.96 -18.31 20.44
C SER A 237 -14.26 -17.70 19.89
N SER A 238 -14.28 -16.39 19.60
CA SER A 238 -15.39 -15.74 18.90
C SER A 238 -15.56 -16.24 17.47
N SER A 239 -14.46 -16.46 16.73
CA SER A 239 -14.47 -16.97 15.36
C SER A 239 -15.08 -18.37 15.30
N GLN A 240 -14.66 -19.28 16.20
CA GLN A 240 -15.26 -20.60 16.35
C GLN A 240 -16.75 -20.55 16.75
N GLN A 241 -17.19 -19.50 17.46
CA GLN A 241 -18.60 -19.29 17.76
C GLN A 241 -19.39 -18.82 16.53
N TYR A 242 -18.85 -17.88 15.75
CA TYR A 242 -19.46 -17.47 14.47
C TYR A 242 -19.50 -18.62 13.46
N GLU A 243 -18.46 -19.46 13.39
CA GLU A 243 -18.42 -20.65 12.55
C GLU A 243 -19.51 -21.67 12.96
N LYS A 244 -19.69 -21.91 14.26
CA LYS A 244 -20.78 -22.75 14.80
C LYS A 244 -22.16 -22.18 14.47
N ASN A 245 -22.35 -20.88 14.61
CA ASN A 245 -23.61 -20.21 14.29
C ASN A 245 -23.91 -20.27 12.78
N SER A 246 -22.90 -20.04 11.93
CA SER A 246 -23.00 -20.18 10.47
C SER A 246 -23.39 -21.60 10.05
N LYS A 247 -22.77 -22.62 10.66
CA LYS A 247 -23.15 -24.04 10.52
C LYS A 247 -24.53 -24.38 11.11
N GLY A 248 -25.10 -23.51 11.95
CA GLY A 248 -26.49 -23.55 12.37
C GLY A 248 -27.41 -23.03 11.26
N TYR A 249 -27.22 -21.76 10.86
CA TYR A 249 -28.02 -21.11 9.82
C TYR A 249 -28.02 -21.88 8.49
N ALA A 250 -26.91 -22.51 8.11
CA ALA A 250 -26.88 -23.38 6.93
C ALA A 250 -27.87 -24.55 7.01
N LYS A 251 -27.99 -25.20 8.19
CA LYS A 251 -28.94 -26.29 8.42
C LYS A 251 -30.39 -25.78 8.46
N ASP A 252 -30.62 -24.60 9.01
CA ASP A 252 -31.94 -23.98 9.03
C ASP A 252 -32.39 -23.60 7.61
N ILE A 253 -31.46 -23.08 6.77
CA ILE A 253 -31.69 -22.84 5.35
C ILE A 253 -32.04 -24.13 4.61
N ASP A 254 -31.28 -25.22 4.81
CA ASP A 254 -31.55 -26.50 4.13
C ASP A 254 -32.85 -27.17 4.63
N LYS A 255 -33.19 -26.99 5.91
CA LYS A 255 -34.50 -27.38 6.47
C LYS A 255 -35.63 -26.58 5.81
N LEU A 256 -35.50 -25.26 5.69
CA LEU A 256 -36.51 -24.40 5.05
C LEU A 256 -36.67 -24.70 3.56
N LYS A 257 -35.59 -25.00 2.83
CA LYS A 257 -35.66 -25.52 1.44
C LYS A 257 -36.49 -26.80 1.36
N LEU A 258 -36.28 -27.75 2.29
CA LEU A 258 -37.02 -29.01 2.32
C LEU A 258 -38.51 -28.83 2.70
N GLU A 259 -38.82 -27.87 3.58
CA GLU A 259 -40.21 -27.50 3.90
C GLU A 259 -40.89 -26.79 2.72
N LEU A 260 -40.18 -25.90 2.00
CA LEU A 260 -40.67 -25.25 0.78
C LEU A 260 -40.91 -26.27 -0.35
N TYR A 261 -39.98 -27.20 -0.58
CA TYR A 261 -40.15 -28.28 -1.56
C TYR A 261 -41.41 -29.10 -1.30
N LYS A 262 -41.66 -29.50 -0.04
CA LYS A 262 -42.88 -30.22 0.36
C LYS A 262 -44.13 -29.38 0.14
N SER A 263 -44.07 -28.08 0.44
CA SER A 263 -45.19 -27.16 0.21
C SER A 263 -45.53 -27.05 -1.29
N ASN A 264 -44.52 -26.89 -2.15
CA ASN A 264 -44.71 -26.90 -3.60
C ASN A 264 -45.34 -28.21 -4.09
N GLN A 265 -44.84 -29.36 -3.62
CA GLN A 265 -45.43 -30.66 -3.97
C GLN A 265 -46.92 -30.73 -3.59
N THR A 266 -47.31 -30.27 -2.39
CA THR A 266 -48.73 -30.23 -2.01
C THR A 266 -49.55 -29.24 -2.83
N VAL A 267 -48.95 -28.14 -3.33
CA VAL A 267 -49.62 -27.19 -4.24
C VAL A 267 -49.82 -27.81 -5.62
N GLU A 268 -48.84 -28.56 -6.14
CA GLU A 268 -48.94 -29.30 -7.40
C GLU A 268 -50.03 -30.40 -7.31
N GLU A 269 -50.07 -31.17 -6.22
CA GLU A 269 -51.11 -32.16 -5.94
C GLU A 269 -52.52 -31.53 -5.87
N LEU A 270 -52.67 -30.37 -5.21
CA LEU A 270 -53.92 -29.62 -5.17
C LEU A 270 -54.30 -29.02 -6.53
N GLN A 271 -53.33 -28.56 -7.31
CA GLN A 271 -53.56 -28.02 -8.66
C GLN A 271 -54.00 -29.12 -9.65
N GLN A 272 -53.48 -30.35 -9.50
CA GLN A 272 -54.00 -31.52 -10.21
C GLN A 272 -55.44 -31.82 -9.81
N GLN A 273 -55.76 -31.85 -8.51
CA GLN A 273 -57.13 -32.09 -8.02
C GLN A 273 -58.12 -31.03 -8.53
N LEU A 274 -57.74 -29.75 -8.54
CA LEU A 274 -58.54 -28.67 -9.13
C LEU A 274 -58.75 -28.86 -10.64
N SER A 275 -57.72 -29.32 -11.36
CA SER A 275 -57.81 -29.60 -12.80
C SER A 275 -58.76 -30.76 -13.10
N GLU A 276 -58.72 -31.82 -12.31
CA GLU A 276 -59.66 -32.94 -12.40
C GLU A 276 -61.11 -32.53 -12.07
N LEU A 277 -61.30 -31.74 -11.01
CA LEU A 277 -62.62 -31.23 -10.62
C LEU A 277 -63.20 -30.31 -11.69
N ASN A 278 -62.39 -29.44 -12.29
CA ASN A 278 -62.81 -28.58 -13.40
C ASN A 278 -63.15 -29.40 -14.66
N GLY A 279 -62.40 -30.47 -14.95
CA GLY A 279 -62.74 -31.41 -16.02
C GLY A 279 -64.08 -32.13 -15.78
N LYS A 280 -64.32 -32.61 -14.56
CA LYS A 280 -65.60 -33.22 -14.13
C LYS A 280 -66.76 -32.22 -14.23
N LEU A 281 -66.55 -30.96 -13.83
CA LEU A 281 -67.53 -29.88 -13.94
C LEU A 281 -67.85 -29.55 -15.40
N SER A 282 -66.83 -29.41 -16.26
CA SER A 282 -67.00 -29.16 -17.70
C SER A 282 -67.79 -30.28 -18.39
N SER A 283 -67.50 -31.55 -18.05
CA SER A 283 -68.31 -32.69 -18.50
C SER A 283 -69.76 -32.56 -18.05
N LYS A 284 -70.04 -32.19 -16.80
CA LYS A 284 -71.41 -32.02 -16.30
C LYS A 284 -72.14 -30.84 -16.91
N VAL A 285 -71.44 -29.74 -17.24
CA VAL A 285 -72.02 -28.64 -18.02
C VAL A 285 -72.38 -29.11 -19.44
N SER A 286 -71.53 -29.93 -20.08
CA SER A 286 -71.85 -30.52 -21.39
C SER A 286 -73.03 -31.49 -21.32
N ASP A 287 -73.13 -32.31 -20.25
CA ASP A 287 -74.29 -33.18 -20.02
C ASP A 287 -75.57 -32.33 -19.86
N CYS A 288 -75.52 -31.27 -19.04
CA CYS A 288 -76.65 -30.35 -18.85
C CYS A 288 -77.09 -29.67 -20.16
N LEU A 289 -76.15 -29.17 -20.97
CA LEU A 289 -76.47 -28.58 -22.29
C LEU A 289 -77.09 -29.60 -23.25
N ALA A 290 -76.62 -30.85 -23.23
CA ALA A 290 -77.24 -31.93 -24.01
C ALA A 290 -78.65 -32.28 -23.48
N HIS A 291 -78.87 -32.27 -22.16
CA HIS A 291 -80.20 -32.45 -21.58
C HIS A 291 -81.13 -31.28 -21.90
N GLU A 292 -80.66 -30.03 -21.88
CA GLU A 292 -81.43 -28.85 -22.31
C GLU A 292 -81.84 -28.94 -23.78
N GLN A 293 -80.93 -29.35 -24.68
CA GLN A 293 -81.27 -29.61 -26.09
C GLN A 293 -82.30 -30.73 -26.25
N ASN A 294 -82.17 -31.82 -25.49
CA ASN A 294 -83.16 -32.90 -25.50
C ASN A 294 -84.53 -32.45 -24.96
N VAL A 295 -84.57 -31.63 -23.90
CA VAL A 295 -85.82 -31.04 -23.37
C VAL A 295 -86.44 -30.10 -24.38
N GLU A 296 -85.64 -29.31 -25.09
CA GLU A 296 -86.11 -28.37 -26.10
C GLU A 296 -86.62 -29.07 -27.37
N ASP A 297 -86.01 -30.18 -27.79
CA ASP A 297 -86.53 -31.04 -28.85
C ASP A 297 -87.75 -31.87 -28.41
N LEU A 298 -87.84 -32.26 -27.12
CA LEU A 298 -89.04 -32.85 -26.55
C LEU A 298 -90.18 -31.83 -26.46
N ARG A 299 -89.90 -30.55 -26.19
CA ARG A 299 -90.90 -29.47 -26.25
C ARG A 299 -91.42 -29.26 -27.67
N LYS A 300 -90.56 -29.20 -28.69
CA LYS A 300 -91.02 -29.13 -30.09
C LYS A 300 -91.84 -30.35 -30.50
N LYS A 301 -91.45 -31.54 -30.04
CA LYS A 301 -92.24 -32.78 -30.23
C LYS A 301 -93.57 -32.73 -29.49
N LEU A 302 -93.61 -32.16 -28.28
CA LEU A 302 -94.82 -31.94 -27.50
C LEU A 302 -95.72 -30.91 -28.18
N GLU A 303 -95.22 -29.76 -28.63
CA GLU A 303 -95.97 -28.73 -29.36
C GLU A 303 -96.55 -29.31 -30.67
N MET A 304 -95.77 -30.09 -31.43
CA MET A 304 -96.29 -30.86 -32.56
C MET A 304 -97.34 -31.89 -32.13
N ALA A 305 -97.14 -32.61 -31.02
CA ALA A 305 -98.09 -33.59 -30.51
C ALA A 305 -99.35 -32.95 -29.91
N GLU A 306 -99.28 -31.71 -29.42
CA GLU A 306 -100.39 -30.87 -28.97
C GLU A 306 -101.17 -30.33 -30.16
N LEU A 307 -100.50 -29.90 -31.23
CA LEU A 307 -101.14 -29.61 -32.52
C LEU A 307 -101.81 -30.86 -33.10
N TYR A 308 -101.14 -32.02 -33.08
CA TYR A 308 -101.74 -33.30 -33.50
C TYR A 308 -102.87 -33.74 -32.57
N THR A 309 -102.82 -33.52 -31.25
CA THR A 309 -103.91 -33.85 -30.32
C THR A 309 -104.99 -32.77 -30.21
N GLN A 310 -104.79 -31.59 -30.79
CA GLN A 310 -105.82 -30.59 -31.07
C GLN A 310 -106.52 -30.87 -32.41
N GLN A 311 -105.83 -31.48 -33.38
CA GLN A 311 -106.45 -32.05 -34.58
C GLN A 311 -107.22 -33.34 -34.24
N LEU A 312 -106.59 -34.22 -33.44
CA LEU A 312 -107.16 -35.44 -32.88
C LEU A 312 -108.02 -35.18 -31.63
N SER A 313 -108.27 -33.95 -31.17
CA SER A 313 -109.33 -33.71 -30.16
C SER A 313 -110.73 -33.96 -30.73
N SER A 314 -110.80 -34.39 -32.00
CA SER A 314 -111.95 -34.98 -32.67
C SER A 314 -112.08 -36.51 -32.48
N GLN A 315 -111.03 -37.27 -32.13
CA GLN A 315 -111.04 -38.74 -31.95
C GLN A 315 -110.03 -39.25 -30.88
N SER A 316 -110.45 -40.19 -30.03
CA SER A 316 -109.91 -40.32 -28.66
C SER A 316 -108.83 -41.39 -28.40
N ASP A 317 -108.26 -41.27 -27.19
CA ASP A 317 -107.90 -42.34 -26.24
C ASP A 317 -106.48 -42.98 -26.17
N LYS A 318 -106.17 -43.35 -24.91
CA LYS A 318 -105.27 -44.43 -24.41
C LYS A 318 -103.75 -44.22 -24.32
N GLU A 319 -103.08 -43.39 -25.12
CA GLU A 319 -101.63 -43.18 -24.88
C GLU A 319 -101.34 -42.35 -23.61
N SER A 320 -102.23 -41.41 -23.28
CA SER A 320 -102.08 -40.49 -22.15
C SER A 320 -101.85 -41.17 -20.80
N LEU A 321 -102.42 -42.37 -20.58
CA LEU A 321 -102.29 -43.09 -19.31
C LEU A 321 -100.85 -43.54 -19.02
N LYS A 322 -100.12 -44.02 -20.04
CA LYS A 322 -98.72 -44.44 -19.85
C LYS A 322 -97.78 -43.26 -19.63
N LEU A 323 -98.08 -42.13 -20.28
CA LEU A 323 -97.33 -40.88 -20.08
C LEU A 323 -97.57 -40.31 -18.67
N ILE A 324 -98.80 -40.44 -18.15
CA ILE A 324 -99.12 -40.09 -16.75
C ILE A 324 -98.32 -40.97 -15.78
N ASP A 325 -98.25 -42.29 -15.99
CA ASP A 325 -97.47 -43.19 -15.13
C ASP A 325 -95.97 -42.82 -15.11
N SER A 326 -95.36 -42.54 -16.27
CA SER A 326 -93.95 -42.13 -16.33
C SER A 326 -93.70 -40.76 -15.68
N LEU A 327 -94.60 -39.79 -15.89
CA LEU A 327 -94.51 -38.48 -15.25
C LEU A 327 -94.77 -38.55 -13.73
N GLN A 328 -95.54 -39.53 -13.26
CA GLN A 328 -95.69 -39.80 -11.82
C GLN A 328 -94.40 -40.37 -11.21
N GLN A 329 -93.72 -41.30 -11.89
CA GLN A 329 -92.42 -41.81 -11.42
C GLN A 329 -91.34 -40.73 -11.40
N GLU A 330 -91.24 -39.92 -12.46
CA GLU A 330 -90.28 -38.81 -12.53
C GLU A 330 -90.58 -37.75 -11.45
N ARG A 331 -91.87 -37.44 -11.22
CA ARG A 331 -92.31 -36.59 -10.11
C ARG A 331 -91.93 -37.15 -8.74
N GLU A 332 -92.05 -38.46 -8.51
CA GLU A 332 -91.58 -39.07 -7.27
C GLU A 332 -90.05 -38.97 -7.10
N GLU A 333 -89.28 -39.11 -8.18
CA GLU A 333 -87.82 -38.95 -8.11
C GLU A 333 -87.42 -37.49 -7.83
N TYR A 334 -88.14 -36.52 -8.40
CA TYR A 334 -87.95 -35.11 -8.06
C TYR A 334 -88.39 -34.78 -6.64
N ILE A 335 -89.46 -35.39 -6.11
CA ILE A 335 -89.85 -35.25 -4.70
C ILE A 335 -88.70 -35.75 -3.79
N LYS A 336 -88.16 -36.95 -4.04
CA LYS A 336 -87.03 -37.50 -3.27
C LYS A 336 -85.77 -36.63 -3.34
N LYS A 337 -85.50 -35.98 -4.49
CA LYS A 337 -84.41 -35.00 -4.65
C LYS A 337 -84.67 -33.72 -3.86
N VAL A 338 -85.90 -33.20 -3.87
CA VAL A 338 -86.30 -32.03 -3.07
C VAL A 338 -86.23 -32.33 -1.57
N GLU A 339 -86.70 -33.49 -1.12
CA GLU A 339 -86.56 -33.96 0.26
C GLU A 339 -85.08 -34.03 0.67
N HIS A 340 -84.22 -34.65 -0.15
CA HIS A 340 -82.78 -34.71 0.13
C HIS A 340 -82.09 -33.33 0.17
N TYR A 341 -82.45 -32.40 -0.73
CA TYR A 341 -81.94 -31.02 -0.67
C TYR A 341 -82.49 -30.25 0.53
N GLN A 342 -83.72 -30.53 0.98
CA GLN A 342 -84.31 -29.94 2.17
C GLN A 342 -83.64 -30.46 3.45
N GLU A 343 -83.31 -31.75 3.51
CA GLU A 343 -82.48 -32.34 4.58
C GLU A 343 -81.07 -31.70 4.60
N ALA A 344 -80.40 -31.61 3.46
CA ALA A 344 -79.07 -31.01 3.36
C ALA A 344 -79.07 -29.50 3.68
N PHE A 345 -80.13 -28.78 3.33
CA PHE A 345 -80.30 -27.38 3.73
C PHE A 345 -80.55 -27.27 5.24
N GLN A 346 -81.28 -28.22 5.84
CA GLN A 346 -81.51 -28.26 7.28
C GLN A 346 -80.23 -28.59 8.07
N THR A 347 -79.38 -29.51 7.60
CA THR A 347 -78.08 -29.80 8.27
C THR A 347 -77.16 -28.59 8.22
N VAL A 348 -76.97 -27.95 7.06
CA VAL A 348 -76.15 -26.72 6.94
C VAL A 348 -76.74 -25.57 7.77
N THR A 349 -78.07 -25.45 7.85
CA THR A 349 -78.73 -24.48 8.74
C THR A 349 -78.45 -24.78 10.21
N ASN A 350 -78.48 -26.05 10.62
CA ASN A 350 -78.17 -26.46 11.99
C ASN A 350 -76.69 -26.22 12.34
N GLU A 351 -75.76 -26.55 11.45
CA GLU A 351 -74.32 -26.30 11.62
C GLU A 351 -74.02 -24.80 11.76
N ARG A 352 -74.62 -23.96 10.89
CA ARG A 352 -74.52 -22.51 10.97
C ARG A 352 -75.09 -21.98 12.30
N ASN A 353 -76.22 -22.50 12.74
CA ASN A 353 -76.81 -22.10 14.03
C ASN A 353 -75.92 -22.51 15.20
N GLN A 354 -75.36 -23.73 15.19
CA GLN A 354 -74.44 -24.23 16.22
C GLN A 354 -73.15 -23.38 16.28
N GLN A 355 -72.59 -22.98 15.14
CA GLN A 355 -71.47 -22.03 15.11
C GLN A 355 -71.87 -20.66 15.67
N SER A 356 -73.07 -20.17 15.34
CA SER A 356 -73.60 -18.91 15.89
C SER A 356 -73.79 -18.97 17.41
N GLU A 357 -74.24 -20.11 17.96
CA GLU A 357 -74.35 -20.36 19.41
C GLU A 357 -72.96 -20.39 20.08
N GLN A 358 -71.97 -21.01 19.45
CA GLN A 358 -70.58 -21.02 19.94
C GLN A 358 -69.99 -19.60 19.98
N TYR A 359 -70.19 -18.80 18.93
CA TYR A 359 -69.75 -17.39 18.92
C TYR A 359 -70.50 -16.55 19.95
N GLN A 360 -71.82 -16.76 20.12
CA GLN A 360 -72.59 -16.06 21.15
C GLN A 360 -72.09 -16.40 22.55
N HIS A 361 -71.86 -17.68 22.88
CA HIS A 361 -71.31 -18.08 24.18
C HIS A 361 -69.90 -17.51 24.44
N TYR A 362 -69.06 -17.37 23.41
CA TYR A 362 -67.75 -16.73 23.55
C TYR A 362 -67.87 -15.21 23.80
N ILE A 363 -68.81 -14.54 23.13
CA ILE A 363 -69.15 -13.13 23.39
C ILE A 363 -69.70 -12.96 24.81
N ASP A 364 -70.64 -13.81 25.24
CA ASP A 364 -71.21 -13.80 26.59
C ASP A 364 -70.12 -13.99 27.65
N GLN A 365 -69.15 -14.89 27.42
CA GLN A 365 -68.03 -15.13 28.33
C GLN A 365 -67.10 -13.90 28.44
N LEU A 366 -66.74 -13.27 27.31
CA LEU A 366 -65.96 -12.03 27.30
C LEU A 366 -66.71 -10.88 27.95
N GLN A 367 -68.03 -10.79 27.76
CA GLN A 367 -68.88 -9.78 28.38
C GLN A 367 -68.99 -9.99 29.91
N GLN A 368 -69.08 -11.25 30.38
CA GLN A 368 -69.02 -11.57 31.81
C GLN A 368 -67.66 -11.23 32.44
N GLN A 369 -66.55 -11.52 31.76
CA GLN A 369 -65.21 -11.12 32.23
C GLN A 369 -65.08 -9.59 32.30
N THR A 370 -65.56 -8.90 31.27
CA THR A 370 -65.58 -7.43 31.23
C THR A 370 -66.40 -6.85 32.37
N GLN A 371 -67.63 -7.35 32.59
CA GLN A 371 -68.50 -6.92 33.68
C GLN A 371 -67.90 -7.21 35.06
N SER A 372 -67.21 -8.34 35.23
CA SER A 372 -66.53 -8.70 36.49
C SER A 372 -65.42 -7.69 36.82
N LEU A 373 -64.56 -7.36 35.84
CA LEU A 373 -63.53 -6.33 35.98
C LEU A 373 -64.14 -4.94 36.21
N THR A 374 -65.23 -4.58 35.51
CA THR A 374 -65.96 -3.33 35.75
C THR A 374 -66.48 -3.24 37.19
N ASN A 375 -67.12 -4.30 37.70
CA ASN A 375 -67.64 -4.36 39.07
C ASN A 375 -66.52 -4.25 40.12
N GLN A 376 -65.34 -4.80 39.84
CA GLN A 376 -64.17 -4.66 40.71
C GLN A 376 -63.66 -3.21 40.75
N VAL A 377 -63.60 -2.54 39.59
CA VAL A 377 -63.20 -1.13 39.49
C VAL A 377 -64.21 -0.20 40.18
N THR A 378 -65.52 -0.44 40.05
CA THR A 378 -66.52 0.35 40.77
C THR A 378 -66.43 0.13 42.28
N SER A 379 -66.29 -1.11 42.75
CA SER A 379 -66.14 -1.39 44.20
C SER A 379 -64.93 -0.68 44.83
N LEU A 380 -63.79 -0.63 44.13
CA LEU A 380 -62.59 0.10 44.58
C LEU A 380 -62.78 1.62 44.51
N THR A 381 -63.64 2.11 43.61
CA THR A 381 -63.98 3.55 43.50
C THR A 381 -64.90 3.96 44.65
N ASP A 382 -65.93 3.17 44.96
CA ASP A 382 -66.86 3.38 46.07
C ASP A 382 -66.13 3.36 47.44
N GLU A 383 -65.16 2.46 47.59
CA GLU A 383 -64.32 2.37 48.80
C GLU A 383 -63.44 3.62 48.96
N ARG A 384 -62.80 4.07 47.87
CA ARG A 384 -62.03 5.33 47.86
C ARG A 384 -62.89 6.55 48.19
N GLU A 385 -64.13 6.62 47.70
CA GLU A 385 -65.03 7.76 47.93
C GLU A 385 -65.59 7.79 49.37
N LYS A 386 -65.80 6.62 49.99
CA LYS A 386 -66.10 6.51 51.43
C LYS A 386 -64.95 7.04 52.29
N LEU A 387 -63.72 6.59 52.04
CA LEU A 387 -62.54 7.06 52.76
C LEU A 387 -62.34 8.58 52.63
N TYR A 388 -62.61 9.13 51.44
CA TYR A 388 -62.55 10.57 51.19
C TYR A 388 -63.63 11.35 51.97
N SER A 389 -64.83 10.76 52.09
CA SER A 389 -65.95 11.34 52.86
C SER A 389 -65.68 11.31 54.37
N GLU A 390 -65.13 10.21 54.90
CA GLU A 390 -64.71 10.06 56.30
C GLU A 390 -63.61 11.08 56.67
N GLN A 391 -62.63 11.28 55.79
CA GLN A 391 -61.61 12.32 55.95
C GLN A 391 -62.26 13.71 56.06
N HIS A 392 -63.17 14.07 55.15
CA HIS A 392 -63.77 15.39 55.12
C HIS A 392 -64.71 15.67 56.32
N GLU A 393 -65.37 14.64 56.84
CA GLU A 393 -66.17 14.78 58.07
C GLU A 393 -65.27 15.01 59.30
N ALA A 394 -64.10 14.36 59.37
CA ALA A 394 -63.11 14.62 60.42
C ALA A 394 -62.52 16.03 60.34
N GLU A 395 -62.19 16.51 59.13
CA GLU A 395 -61.75 17.89 58.89
C GLU A 395 -62.81 18.91 59.32
N SER A 396 -64.09 18.65 59.03
CA SER A 396 -65.21 19.52 59.42
C SER A 396 -65.39 19.60 60.95
N LYS A 397 -65.24 18.45 61.65
CA LYS A 397 -65.26 18.38 63.13
C LYS A 397 -64.11 19.16 63.77
N MET A 398 -62.93 19.20 63.14
CA MET A 398 -61.81 20.02 63.60
C MET A 398 -62.06 21.54 63.46
N HIS A 399 -62.85 21.97 62.47
CA HIS A 399 -63.14 23.39 62.26
C HIS A 399 -64.21 23.94 63.21
N SER A 400 -65.23 23.15 63.55
CA SER A 400 -66.29 23.61 64.48
C SER A 400 -65.76 23.81 65.92
N LEU A 401 -64.86 22.93 66.39
CA LEU A 401 -64.24 23.03 67.71
C LEU A 401 -63.37 24.29 67.88
N ARG A 402 -62.74 24.79 66.81
CA ARG A 402 -61.98 26.06 66.86
C ARG A 402 -62.90 27.26 67.10
N ARG A 403 -64.06 27.30 66.45
CA ARG A 403 -64.96 28.47 66.49
C ARG A 403 -65.61 28.69 67.86
N GLN A 404 -65.85 27.61 68.61
CA GLN A 404 -66.42 27.67 69.97
C GLN A 404 -65.45 28.26 71.01
N LEU A 405 -64.15 28.40 70.68
CA LEU A 405 -63.14 29.01 71.55
C LEU A 405 -63.08 30.54 71.40
N GLU A 406 -63.43 31.12 70.24
CA GLU A 406 -63.35 32.57 70.00
C GLU A 406 -64.48 33.38 70.65
N GLU A 407 -65.66 32.78 70.85
CA GLU A 407 -66.83 33.49 71.40
C GLU A 407 -66.77 33.73 72.93
N ALA A 408 -65.77 33.15 73.62
CA ALA A 408 -65.72 33.12 75.08
C ALA A 408 -65.03 34.34 75.76
N GLU A 409 -64.23 35.14 75.03
CA GLU A 409 -63.26 36.07 75.65
C GLU A 409 -63.59 37.58 75.53
N SER A 410 -64.75 37.97 74.97
CA SER A 410 -65.00 39.37 74.54
C SER A 410 -66.17 40.09 75.26
N GLN A 411 -66.06 40.41 76.56
CA GLN A 411 -67.01 41.33 77.24
C GLN A 411 -66.42 42.12 78.43
N SER A 412 -66.94 43.34 78.64
CA SER A 412 -66.59 44.35 79.67
C SER A 412 -65.27 45.11 79.40
N GLN A 413 -65.16 46.45 79.28
CA GLN A 413 -65.85 47.64 79.86
C GLN A 413 -65.71 47.81 81.38
N CYS A 414 -65.69 49.01 82.00
CA CYS A 414 -65.36 50.40 81.64
C CYS A 414 -65.61 51.28 82.91
N VAL A 415 -65.38 52.60 82.84
CA VAL A 415 -65.89 53.68 83.74
C VAL A 415 -65.11 53.94 85.05
N SER A 416 -64.83 55.24 85.27
CA SER A 416 -64.18 55.88 86.42
C SER A 416 -65.16 56.44 87.47
N ILE A 417 -64.70 57.03 88.59
CA ILE A 417 -65.36 58.14 89.33
C ILE A 417 -64.37 58.82 90.34
N SER A 418 -64.82 59.59 91.35
CA SER A 418 -64.08 60.73 91.97
C SER A 418 -63.48 60.59 93.39
N SER A 419 -62.20 60.97 93.53
CA SER A 419 -61.51 61.44 94.76
C SER A 419 -61.41 60.50 95.98
N SER A 420 -62.53 60.11 96.61
CA SER A 420 -62.53 58.89 97.45
C SER A 420 -62.28 57.68 96.55
N ASP A 421 -62.92 57.73 95.38
CA ASP A 421 -62.62 56.82 94.30
C ASP A 421 -61.24 57.04 93.70
N LEU A 422 -60.54 58.17 93.83
CA LEU A 422 -59.11 58.18 93.45
C LEU A 422 -58.30 57.17 94.27
N GLN A 423 -58.68 56.84 95.51
CA GLN A 423 -58.01 55.77 96.25
C GLN A 423 -58.55 54.37 95.90
N SER A 424 -59.85 54.22 95.60
CA SER A 424 -60.42 52.95 95.10
C SER A 424 -59.94 52.61 93.69
N GLU A 425 -59.73 53.64 92.86
CA GLU A 425 -59.33 53.64 91.46
C GLU A 425 -57.80 53.64 91.33
N ILE A 426 -57.02 54.22 92.26
CA ILE A 426 -55.60 53.85 92.37
C ILE A 426 -55.46 52.34 92.68
N ASN A 427 -56.36 51.76 93.47
CA ASN A 427 -56.34 50.32 93.74
C ASN A 427 -56.87 49.49 92.55
N LYS A 428 -57.91 49.93 91.83
CA LYS A 428 -58.33 49.32 90.55
C LYS A 428 -57.22 49.44 89.52
N LEU A 429 -56.75 50.65 89.19
CA LEU A 429 -55.64 50.89 88.26
C LEU A 429 -54.36 50.12 88.61
N ARG A 430 -54.11 49.79 89.89
CA ARG A 430 -53.04 48.86 90.28
C ARG A 430 -53.34 47.41 89.91
N ALA A 431 -54.56 46.93 90.18
CA ALA A 431 -55.01 45.60 89.75
C ALA A 431 -55.08 45.51 88.21
N ASP A 432 -55.67 46.49 87.54
CA ASP A 432 -55.76 46.63 86.09
C ASP A 432 -54.35 46.69 85.46
N TYR A 433 -53.40 47.40 86.09
CA TYR A 433 -52.01 47.43 85.65
C TYR A 433 -51.29 46.09 85.89
N GLU A 434 -51.56 45.39 86.99
CA GLU A 434 -51.01 44.05 87.24
C GLU A 434 -51.59 43.00 86.27
N GLU A 435 -52.88 43.11 85.93
CA GLU A 435 -53.57 42.26 84.96
C GLU A 435 -53.13 42.57 83.53
N LEU A 436 -52.97 43.84 83.17
CA LEU A 436 -52.41 44.30 81.89
C LEU A 436 -50.94 43.90 81.76
N ALA A 437 -50.14 43.98 82.84
CA ALA A 437 -48.78 43.49 82.86
C ALA A 437 -48.72 41.97 82.65
N LYS A 438 -49.63 41.20 83.26
CA LYS A 438 -49.76 39.75 83.01
C LYS A 438 -50.18 39.44 81.57
N ARG A 439 -51.14 40.17 80.99
CA ARG A 439 -51.51 40.04 79.56
C ARG A 439 -50.37 40.40 78.62
N HIS A 440 -49.58 41.43 78.96
CA HIS A 440 -48.40 41.82 78.19
C HIS A 440 -47.29 40.77 78.32
N GLU A 441 -47.12 40.16 79.50
CA GLU A 441 -46.16 39.07 79.69
C GLU A 441 -46.58 37.77 78.97
N THR A 442 -47.88 37.42 78.92
CA THR A 442 -48.34 36.33 78.04
C THR A 442 -48.10 36.67 76.59
N GLN A 443 -48.50 37.86 76.12
CA GLN A 443 -48.24 38.31 74.74
C GLN A 443 -46.74 38.31 74.39
N ILE A 444 -45.84 38.62 75.32
CA ILE A 444 -44.39 38.47 75.10
C ILE A 444 -44.00 36.99 74.94
N ARG A 445 -44.49 36.09 75.80
CA ARG A 445 -44.22 34.64 75.69
C ARG A 445 -44.80 34.04 74.42
N ASP A 446 -45.97 34.51 73.99
CA ASP A 446 -46.67 34.01 72.81
C ASP A 446 -45.99 34.52 71.53
N ASN A 447 -45.62 35.80 71.47
CA ASN A 447 -44.75 36.32 70.39
C ASN A 447 -43.39 35.60 70.37
N ALA A 448 -42.76 35.32 71.51
CA ALA A 448 -41.49 34.59 71.55
C ALA A 448 -41.62 33.12 71.09
N GLN A 449 -42.76 32.47 71.34
CA GLN A 449 -43.07 31.15 70.75
C GLN A 449 -43.31 31.26 69.24
N LEU A 450 -44.03 32.29 68.79
CA LEU A 450 -44.31 32.51 67.37
C LEU A 450 -43.03 32.83 66.58
N SER A 451 -42.11 33.62 67.15
CA SER A 451 -40.78 33.88 66.58
C SER A 451 -39.96 32.60 66.42
N ARG A 452 -39.95 31.70 67.43
CA ARG A 452 -39.28 30.39 67.32
C ARG A 452 -39.93 29.51 66.25
N PHE A 453 -41.27 29.51 66.17
CA PHE A 453 -41.96 28.75 65.13
C PHE A 453 -41.66 29.30 63.73
N LEU A 454 -41.56 30.62 63.56
CA LEU A 454 -41.11 31.23 62.32
C LEU A 454 -39.66 30.86 61.99
N GLU A 455 -38.74 30.94 62.97
CA GLU A 455 -37.34 30.50 62.83
C GLU A 455 -37.25 29.00 62.44
N GLU A 456 -38.07 28.13 63.03
CA GLU A 456 -38.18 26.71 62.63
C GLU A 456 -38.71 26.55 61.19
N LYS A 457 -39.62 27.41 60.73
CA LYS A 457 -40.11 27.38 59.34
C LYS A 457 -39.10 27.95 58.35
N GLU A 458 -38.41 29.04 58.69
CA GLU A 458 -37.35 29.63 57.87
C GLU A 458 -36.19 28.64 57.69
N ASN A 459 -35.73 28.00 58.79
CA ASN A 459 -34.75 26.91 58.71
C ASN A 459 -35.26 25.74 57.85
N LYS A 460 -36.53 25.34 57.99
CA LYS A 460 -37.11 24.24 57.17
C LYS A 460 -37.30 24.61 55.70
N ILE A 461 -37.50 25.89 55.38
CA ILE A 461 -37.50 26.40 54.00
C ILE A 461 -36.08 26.37 53.45
N MET A 462 -35.08 26.87 54.19
CA MET A 462 -33.67 26.84 53.80
C MET A 462 -33.15 25.40 53.55
N ASP A 463 -33.53 24.43 54.41
CA ASP A 463 -33.28 23.00 54.16
C ASP A 463 -33.84 22.55 52.78
N LEU A 464 -35.09 22.89 52.50
CA LEU A 464 -35.78 22.47 51.28
C LEU A 464 -35.18 23.16 50.06
N GLU A 465 -34.86 24.45 50.13
CA GLU A 465 -34.17 25.20 49.08
C GLU A 465 -32.78 24.62 48.79
N SER A 466 -32.02 24.20 49.82
CA SER A 466 -30.77 23.46 49.64
C SER A 466 -31.01 22.17 48.87
N THR A 467 -31.94 21.31 49.32
CA THR A 467 -32.19 20.02 48.63
C THR A 467 -32.71 20.19 47.20
N VAL A 468 -33.45 21.27 46.90
CA VAL A 468 -33.86 21.61 45.52
C VAL A 468 -32.68 22.12 44.70
N GLY A 469 -31.73 22.84 45.30
CA GLY A 469 -30.45 23.19 44.70
C GLY A 469 -29.62 21.95 44.35
N ASP A 470 -29.43 21.06 45.32
CA ASP A 470 -28.66 19.82 45.19
C ASP A 470 -29.25 18.91 44.09
N LEU A 471 -30.57 18.69 44.10
CA LEU A 471 -31.28 17.91 43.07
C LEU A 471 -31.23 18.56 41.68
N LYS A 472 -31.20 19.88 41.61
CA LYS A 472 -31.03 20.62 40.34
C LYS A 472 -29.60 20.49 39.80
N GLU A 473 -28.59 20.51 40.66
CA GLU A 473 -27.21 20.24 40.25
C GLU A 473 -27.03 18.78 39.82
N GLU A 474 -27.57 17.81 40.56
CA GLU A 474 -27.55 16.39 40.18
C GLU A 474 -28.25 16.17 38.82
N SER A 475 -29.40 16.83 38.60
CA SER A 475 -30.11 16.80 37.31
C SER A 475 -29.27 17.38 36.16
N SER A 476 -28.57 18.50 36.40
CA SER A 476 -27.64 19.10 35.42
C SER A 476 -26.45 18.19 35.13
N ASN A 477 -25.82 17.64 36.15
CA ASN A 477 -24.67 16.73 36.03
C ASN A 477 -25.08 15.43 35.30
N LYS A 478 -26.28 14.92 35.55
CA LYS A 478 -26.88 13.79 34.83
C LYS A 478 -27.18 14.11 33.36
N ALA A 479 -27.65 15.33 33.05
CA ALA A 479 -27.86 15.77 31.68
C ALA A 479 -26.53 15.86 30.90
N GLN A 480 -25.50 16.48 31.49
CA GLN A 480 -24.15 16.54 30.90
C GLN A 480 -23.54 15.15 30.72
N LEU A 481 -23.73 14.23 31.67
CA LEU A 481 -23.28 12.84 31.52
C LEU A 481 -23.98 12.12 30.37
N LEU A 482 -25.29 12.33 30.17
CA LEU A 482 -26.04 11.77 29.04
C LEU A 482 -25.61 12.37 27.69
N GLU A 483 -25.31 13.68 27.65
CA GLU A 483 -24.77 14.35 26.47
C GLU A 483 -23.38 13.82 26.12
N ASN A 484 -22.48 13.66 27.09
CA ASN A 484 -21.17 13.05 26.92
C ASN A 484 -21.28 11.59 26.42
N ILE A 485 -22.14 10.77 27.03
CA ILE A 485 -22.37 9.38 26.59
C ILE A 485 -22.92 9.32 25.16
N GLN A 486 -23.80 10.26 24.77
CA GLN A 486 -24.33 10.32 23.41
C GLN A 486 -23.24 10.80 22.41
N SER A 487 -22.40 11.76 22.80
CA SER A 487 -21.23 12.19 22.04
C SER A 487 -20.26 11.03 21.80
N ASP A 488 -19.83 10.36 22.88
CA ASP A 488 -18.96 9.18 22.85
C ASP A 488 -19.57 8.05 22.01
N LYS A 489 -20.88 7.81 22.12
CA LYS A 489 -21.59 6.84 21.27
C LYS A 489 -21.49 7.20 19.79
N THR A 490 -21.60 8.48 19.41
CA THR A 490 -21.41 8.88 18.00
C THR A 490 -19.95 8.80 17.56
N ALA A 491 -18.99 9.12 18.43
CA ALA A 491 -17.55 8.98 18.16
C ALA A 491 -17.15 7.51 17.98
N LEU A 492 -17.58 6.63 18.89
CA LEU A 492 -17.43 5.17 18.78
C LEU A 492 -18.11 4.64 17.53
N SER A 493 -19.32 5.10 17.20
CA SER A 493 -20.02 4.66 15.98
C SER A 493 -19.25 5.05 14.72
N ARG A 494 -18.72 6.28 14.64
CA ARG A 494 -17.85 6.72 13.53
C ARG A 494 -16.55 5.91 13.46
N ALA A 495 -15.90 5.67 14.60
CA ALA A 495 -14.68 4.86 14.68
C ALA A 495 -14.93 3.39 14.32
N LEU A 496 -16.08 2.82 14.67
CA LEU A 496 -16.47 1.46 14.30
C LEU A 496 -16.76 1.35 12.79
N THR A 497 -17.43 2.34 12.19
CA THR A 497 -17.58 2.42 10.73
C THR A 497 -16.22 2.53 10.05
N GLN A 498 -15.35 3.46 10.46
CA GLN A 498 -13.99 3.57 9.91
C GLN A 498 -13.18 2.26 10.07
N ASN A 499 -13.28 1.56 11.20
CA ASN A 499 -12.64 0.24 11.37
C ASN A 499 -13.27 -0.87 10.53
N LYS A 500 -14.55 -0.77 10.17
CA LYS A 500 -15.20 -1.67 9.21
C LYS A 500 -14.70 -1.38 7.80
N ASP A 501 -14.66 -0.11 7.41
CA ASP A 501 -14.24 0.34 6.08
C ASP A 501 -12.75 0.04 5.83
N LEU A 502 -11.89 0.24 6.85
CA LEU A 502 -10.48 -0.17 6.80
C LEU A 502 -10.30 -1.69 6.70
N LYS A 503 -11.15 -2.48 7.37
CA LYS A 503 -11.14 -3.95 7.21
C LYS A 503 -11.63 -4.39 5.84
N GLN A 504 -12.62 -3.68 5.28
CA GLN A 504 -13.13 -3.92 3.93
C GLN A 504 -12.03 -3.63 2.90
N GLN A 505 -11.38 -2.46 2.97
CA GLN A 505 -10.23 -2.11 2.12
C GLN A 505 -9.06 -3.09 2.26
N LEU A 506 -8.78 -3.57 3.47
CA LEU A 506 -7.70 -4.54 3.70
C LEU A 506 -8.05 -5.93 3.16
N ALA A 507 -9.32 -6.34 3.21
CA ALA A 507 -9.80 -7.56 2.55
C ALA A 507 -9.82 -7.42 1.02
N GLU A 508 -10.17 -6.26 0.48
CA GLU A 508 -10.09 -5.94 -0.95
C GLU A 508 -8.65 -5.95 -1.46
N LEU A 509 -7.70 -5.40 -0.70
CA LEU A 509 -6.26 -5.49 -1.00
C LEU A 509 -5.73 -6.93 -0.90
N GLN A 510 -6.20 -7.72 0.07
CA GLN A 510 -5.83 -9.15 0.16
C GLN A 510 -6.40 -9.95 -1.01
N ASN A 511 -7.66 -9.75 -1.38
CA ASN A 511 -8.28 -10.38 -2.53
C ASN A 511 -7.61 -9.95 -3.84
N GLY A 512 -7.27 -8.66 -3.97
CA GLY A 512 -6.53 -8.13 -5.12
C GLY A 512 -5.11 -8.70 -5.21
N PHE A 513 -4.41 -8.89 -4.09
CA PHE A 513 -3.11 -9.55 -4.05
C PHE A 513 -3.20 -11.04 -4.40
N VAL A 514 -4.17 -11.78 -3.86
CA VAL A 514 -4.39 -13.20 -4.21
C VAL A 514 -4.78 -13.34 -5.67
N LYS A 515 -5.67 -12.48 -6.19
CA LYS A 515 -6.02 -12.48 -7.62
C LYS A 515 -4.78 -12.18 -8.47
N MET A 516 -4.08 -11.07 -8.21
CA MET A 516 -2.86 -10.71 -8.95
C MET A 516 -1.78 -11.80 -8.89
N SER A 517 -1.63 -12.49 -7.76
CA SER A 517 -0.69 -13.62 -7.61
C SER A 517 -1.13 -14.86 -8.39
N ASN A 518 -2.44 -15.15 -8.46
CA ASN A 518 -2.99 -16.25 -9.25
C ASN A 518 -2.90 -15.93 -10.76
N ASP A 519 -3.34 -14.73 -11.16
CA ASP A 519 -3.24 -14.22 -12.53
C ASP A 519 -1.76 -14.24 -12.99
N SER A 520 -0.82 -13.80 -12.15
CA SER A 520 0.62 -13.85 -12.47
C SER A 520 1.15 -15.28 -12.61
N MET A 521 0.69 -16.21 -11.75
CA MET A 521 1.04 -17.64 -11.86
C MET A 521 0.47 -18.27 -13.13
N GLU A 522 -0.76 -17.91 -13.51
CA GLU A 522 -1.39 -18.38 -14.75
C GLU A 522 -0.69 -17.80 -15.99
N LEU A 523 -0.36 -16.51 -16.01
CA LEU A 523 0.44 -15.90 -17.07
C LEU A 523 1.84 -16.53 -17.16
N MET A 524 2.51 -16.80 -16.03
CA MET A 524 3.82 -17.47 -16.03
C MET A 524 3.71 -18.91 -16.57
N THR A 525 2.66 -19.64 -16.19
CA THR A 525 2.41 -21.01 -16.68
C THR A 525 2.10 -21.00 -18.18
N LYS A 526 1.31 -20.04 -18.66
CA LYS A 526 1.02 -19.83 -20.09
C LYS A 526 2.28 -19.46 -20.86
N LEU A 527 3.09 -18.54 -20.35
CA LEU A 527 4.39 -18.15 -20.94
C LEU A 527 5.29 -19.37 -21.09
N GLN A 528 5.51 -20.16 -20.03
CA GLN A 528 6.31 -21.39 -20.10
C GLN A 528 5.75 -22.42 -21.10
N SER A 529 4.42 -22.54 -21.21
CA SER A 529 3.81 -23.43 -22.21
C SER A 529 4.02 -22.95 -23.65
N GLU A 530 4.00 -21.64 -23.89
CA GLU A 530 4.25 -21.02 -25.19
C GLU A 530 5.75 -21.02 -25.54
N GLU A 531 6.64 -20.83 -24.56
CA GLU A 531 8.10 -21.00 -24.72
C GLU A 531 8.45 -22.45 -25.10
N HIS A 532 7.86 -23.45 -24.42
CA HIS A 532 8.01 -24.86 -24.80
C HIS A 532 7.43 -25.14 -26.20
N ARG A 533 6.26 -24.59 -26.53
CA ARG A 533 5.65 -24.73 -27.87
C ARG A 533 6.50 -24.06 -28.96
N ALA A 534 7.12 -22.92 -28.66
CA ALA A 534 8.03 -22.22 -29.57
C ALA A 534 9.34 -23.00 -29.76
N HIS A 535 9.89 -23.59 -28.69
CA HIS A 535 11.07 -24.45 -28.78
C HIS A 535 10.78 -25.71 -29.60
N GLU A 536 9.65 -26.39 -29.38
CA GLU A 536 9.27 -27.56 -30.17
C GLU A 536 9.05 -27.21 -31.65
N LEU A 537 8.50 -26.02 -31.96
CA LEU A 537 8.40 -25.55 -33.34
C LEU A 537 9.76 -25.19 -33.94
N ALA A 538 10.68 -24.62 -33.17
CA ALA A 538 12.05 -24.36 -33.63
C ALA A 538 12.80 -25.66 -33.95
N ASP A 539 12.68 -26.68 -33.10
CA ASP A 539 13.29 -28.00 -33.32
C ASP A 539 12.71 -28.69 -34.56
N ARG A 540 11.38 -28.61 -34.77
CA ARG A 540 10.71 -29.11 -35.98
C ARG A 540 11.12 -28.34 -37.25
N LEU A 541 11.35 -27.04 -37.15
CA LEU A 541 11.86 -26.23 -38.28
C LEU A 541 13.31 -26.60 -38.60
N ALA A 542 14.17 -26.76 -37.60
CA ALA A 542 15.55 -27.21 -37.79
C ALA A 542 15.60 -28.61 -38.45
N GLN A 543 14.75 -29.55 -38.01
CA GLN A 543 14.60 -30.85 -38.67
C GLN A 543 14.18 -30.70 -40.15
N GLN A 544 13.23 -29.81 -40.46
CA GLN A 544 12.81 -29.56 -41.85
C GLN A 544 13.90 -28.87 -42.68
N GLU A 545 14.75 -28.01 -42.09
CA GLU A 545 15.89 -27.41 -42.78
C GLU A 545 16.97 -28.44 -43.11
N ASP A 546 17.25 -29.39 -42.21
CA ASP A 546 18.16 -30.52 -42.45
C ASP A 546 17.56 -31.50 -43.49
N GLU A 547 16.27 -31.87 -43.41
CA GLU A 547 15.61 -32.70 -44.42
C GLU A 547 15.63 -32.04 -45.82
N LEU A 548 15.42 -30.72 -45.89
CA LEU A 548 15.54 -29.96 -47.14
C LEU A 548 16.99 -29.87 -47.63
N LYS A 549 17.97 -29.84 -46.74
CA LYS A 549 19.40 -29.86 -47.09
C LYS A 549 19.81 -31.22 -47.63
N ASP A 550 19.46 -32.32 -46.98
CA ASP A 550 19.70 -33.69 -47.46
C ASP A 550 19.06 -33.90 -48.85
N MET A 551 17.83 -33.39 -49.06
CA MET A 551 17.17 -33.43 -50.37
C MET A 551 17.88 -32.57 -51.44
N ARG A 552 18.46 -31.41 -51.08
CA ARG A 552 19.28 -30.60 -52.00
C ARG A 552 20.60 -31.30 -52.35
N GLU A 553 21.27 -31.91 -51.39
CA GLU A 553 22.51 -32.68 -51.61
C GLU A 553 22.24 -33.93 -52.46
N LEU A 554 21.12 -34.61 -52.23
CA LEU A 554 20.66 -35.73 -53.07
C LEU A 554 20.35 -35.28 -54.51
N LEU A 555 19.69 -34.14 -54.70
CA LEU A 555 19.41 -33.58 -56.03
C LEU A 555 20.71 -33.20 -56.75
N ALA A 556 21.64 -32.48 -56.10
CA ALA A 556 22.95 -32.18 -56.67
C ALA A 556 23.73 -33.45 -57.06
N SER A 557 23.63 -34.52 -56.26
CA SER A 557 24.22 -35.84 -56.56
C SER A 557 23.51 -36.57 -57.72
N ARG A 558 22.28 -36.18 -58.08
CA ARG A 558 21.56 -36.68 -59.25
C ARG A 558 21.88 -35.86 -60.49
N ASP A 559 21.94 -34.54 -60.37
CA ASP A 559 22.29 -33.63 -61.48
C ASP A 559 23.71 -33.89 -62.00
N LEU A 560 24.68 -34.12 -61.10
CA LEU A 560 26.03 -34.58 -61.48
C LEU A 560 26.01 -35.89 -62.28
N LYS A 561 25.17 -36.86 -61.88
CA LYS A 561 25.03 -38.14 -62.60
C LYS A 561 24.30 -38.00 -63.93
N LEU A 562 23.37 -37.05 -64.05
CA LEU A 562 22.71 -36.72 -65.32
C LEU A 562 23.69 -36.04 -66.29
N ASP A 563 24.56 -35.15 -65.80
CA ASP A 563 25.64 -34.54 -66.57
C ASP A 563 26.71 -35.57 -67.00
N GLU A 564 27.09 -36.51 -66.13
CA GLU A 564 27.92 -37.68 -66.49
C GLU A 564 27.27 -38.53 -67.59
N ILE A 565 25.98 -38.87 -67.45
CA ILE A 565 25.22 -39.64 -68.44
C ILE A 565 25.11 -38.87 -69.76
N GLN A 566 24.86 -37.55 -69.72
CA GLN A 566 24.78 -36.71 -70.91
C GLN A 566 26.14 -36.66 -71.63
N LYS A 567 27.25 -36.51 -70.91
CA LYS A 567 28.61 -36.55 -71.47
C LYS A 567 28.93 -37.89 -72.14
N CYS A 568 28.46 -39.00 -71.58
CA CYS A 568 28.56 -40.32 -72.18
C CYS A 568 27.65 -40.48 -73.42
N ALA A 569 26.42 -39.96 -73.39
CA ALA A 569 25.52 -39.97 -74.56
C ALA A 569 26.09 -39.13 -75.71
N ASP A 570 26.61 -37.94 -75.40
CA ASP A 570 27.38 -37.07 -76.29
C ASP A 570 28.59 -37.78 -76.92
N HIS A 571 29.32 -38.59 -76.15
CA HIS A 571 30.45 -39.38 -76.65
C HIS A 571 29.97 -40.45 -77.64
N LEU A 572 28.98 -41.26 -77.24
CA LEU A 572 28.39 -42.31 -78.07
C LEU A 572 27.74 -41.73 -79.35
N GLN A 573 27.17 -40.53 -79.30
CA GLN A 573 26.65 -39.85 -80.49
C GLN A 573 27.77 -39.43 -81.46
N ARG A 574 28.93 -38.96 -80.95
CA ARG A 574 30.10 -38.66 -81.79
C ARG A 574 30.71 -39.93 -82.39
N GLU A 575 30.73 -41.04 -81.66
CA GLU A 575 31.18 -42.35 -82.16
C GLU A 575 30.22 -42.92 -83.21
N ASN A 576 28.90 -42.90 -82.94
CA ASN A 576 27.88 -43.30 -83.92
C ASN A 576 28.00 -42.46 -85.20
N TYR A 577 28.16 -41.14 -85.12
CA TYR A 577 28.32 -40.29 -86.29
C TYR A 577 29.60 -40.60 -87.08
N GLN A 578 30.71 -40.94 -86.41
CA GLN A 578 31.92 -41.44 -87.09
C GLN A 578 31.68 -42.80 -87.75
N GLN A 579 30.95 -43.70 -87.09
CA GLN A 579 30.61 -45.02 -87.61
C GLN A 579 29.64 -44.92 -88.82
N GLU A 580 28.68 -43.99 -88.80
CA GLU A 580 27.82 -43.64 -89.93
C GLU A 580 28.63 -43.09 -91.09
N GLN A 581 29.56 -42.15 -90.86
CA GLN A 581 30.47 -41.67 -91.92
C GLN A 581 31.33 -42.80 -92.53
N ILE A 582 31.74 -43.78 -91.73
CA ILE A 582 32.46 -44.97 -92.22
C ILE A 582 31.50 -45.88 -93.00
N GLN A 583 30.27 -46.07 -92.54
CA GLN A 583 29.26 -46.88 -93.21
C GLN A 583 28.83 -46.27 -94.56
N ASP A 584 28.65 -44.95 -94.65
CA ASP A 584 28.32 -44.28 -95.92
C ASP A 584 29.48 -44.31 -96.91
N ARG A 585 30.74 -44.24 -96.43
CA ARG A 585 31.91 -44.49 -97.29
C ARG A 585 31.94 -45.93 -97.79
N LEU A 586 31.63 -46.91 -96.94
CA LEU A 586 31.50 -48.32 -97.34
C LEU A 586 30.39 -48.50 -98.38
N ARG A 587 29.18 -47.96 -98.14
CA ARG A 587 28.06 -47.97 -99.10
C ARG A 587 28.40 -47.28 -100.42
N HIS A 588 29.16 -46.18 -100.39
CA HIS A 588 29.66 -45.52 -101.60
C HIS A 588 30.61 -46.45 -102.38
N TYR A 589 31.55 -47.13 -101.71
CA TYR A 589 32.43 -48.09 -102.38
C TYR A 589 31.68 -49.34 -102.89
N GLU A 590 30.68 -49.84 -102.16
CA GLU A 590 29.80 -50.91 -102.61
C GLU A 590 28.98 -50.51 -103.83
N ALA A 591 28.34 -49.32 -103.82
CA ALA A 591 27.60 -48.78 -104.96
C ALA A 591 28.52 -48.47 -106.15
N GLN A 592 29.74 -47.99 -105.91
CA GLN A 592 30.74 -47.78 -106.96
C GLN A 592 31.22 -49.11 -107.56
N ALA A 593 31.39 -50.16 -106.76
CA ALA A 593 31.70 -51.50 -107.25
C ALA A 593 30.55 -52.08 -108.08
N GLN A 594 29.30 -51.94 -107.61
CA GLN A 594 28.10 -52.33 -108.36
C GLN A 594 27.97 -51.55 -109.68
N LEU A 595 28.29 -50.25 -109.69
CA LEU A 595 28.27 -49.42 -110.90
C LEU A 595 29.36 -49.83 -111.90
N VAL A 596 30.56 -50.18 -111.42
CA VAL A 596 31.61 -50.77 -112.28
C VAL A 596 31.15 -52.11 -112.86
N GLU A 597 30.49 -52.94 -112.06
CA GLU A 597 29.95 -54.23 -112.50
C GLU A 597 28.81 -54.07 -113.53
N THR A 598 27.88 -53.13 -113.33
CA THR A 598 26.83 -52.83 -114.32
C THR A 598 27.41 -52.25 -115.60
N LEU A 599 28.34 -51.28 -115.53
CA LEU A 599 29.00 -50.73 -116.70
C LEU A 599 29.82 -51.78 -117.46
N GLN A 600 30.43 -52.74 -116.76
CA GLN A 600 31.15 -53.85 -117.39
C GLN A 600 30.20 -54.85 -118.07
N ARG A 601 29.01 -55.09 -117.51
CA ARG A 601 27.93 -55.88 -118.14
C ARG A 601 27.27 -55.17 -119.32
N GLU A 602 27.06 -53.85 -119.24
CA GLU A 602 26.55 -53.04 -120.35
C GLU A 602 27.58 -52.92 -121.47
N LEU A 603 28.86 -52.80 -121.14
CA LEU A 603 29.94 -52.80 -122.13
C LEU A 603 30.01 -54.13 -122.88
N SER A 604 29.89 -55.28 -122.20
CA SER A 604 29.82 -56.58 -122.90
C SER A 604 28.56 -56.71 -123.76
N ALA A 605 27.39 -56.32 -123.25
CA ALA A 605 26.15 -56.35 -124.01
C ALA A 605 26.17 -55.43 -125.25
N SER A 606 26.84 -54.27 -125.15
CA SER A 606 27.05 -53.35 -126.26
C SER A 606 28.06 -53.90 -127.27
N GLN A 607 29.12 -54.57 -126.81
CA GLN A 607 30.07 -55.30 -127.66
C GLN A 607 29.35 -56.40 -128.47
N ASP A 608 28.49 -57.19 -127.82
CA ASP A 608 27.70 -58.25 -128.43
C ASP A 608 26.68 -57.70 -129.44
N MET A 609 25.99 -56.60 -129.10
CA MET A 609 25.09 -55.88 -130.01
C MET A 609 25.85 -55.31 -131.23
N MET A 610 27.06 -54.79 -131.04
CA MET A 610 27.89 -54.28 -132.14
C MET A 610 28.33 -55.41 -133.09
N ASN A 611 28.64 -56.59 -132.56
CA ASN A 611 28.92 -57.80 -133.34
C ASN A 611 27.68 -58.22 -134.16
N ALA A 612 26.49 -58.20 -133.56
CA ALA A 612 25.23 -58.52 -134.24
C ALA A 612 24.89 -57.52 -135.36
N LEU A 613 24.97 -56.21 -135.10
CA LEU A 613 24.70 -55.16 -136.10
C LEU A 613 25.74 -55.12 -137.22
N THR A 614 27.01 -55.47 -136.94
CA THR A 614 28.04 -55.65 -137.96
C THR A 614 27.69 -56.80 -138.91
N THR A 615 27.14 -57.90 -138.36
CA THR A 615 26.69 -59.05 -139.14
C THR A 615 25.53 -58.66 -140.07
N GLN A 616 24.46 -58.05 -139.54
CA GLN A 616 23.30 -57.61 -140.34
C GLN A 616 23.65 -56.58 -141.43
N ASN A 617 24.60 -55.67 -141.17
CA ASN A 617 25.09 -54.72 -142.18
C ASN A 617 25.84 -55.39 -143.34
N SER A 618 26.40 -56.58 -143.14
CA SER A 618 27.02 -57.36 -144.23
C SER A 618 25.97 -58.04 -145.12
N GLU A 619 24.83 -58.44 -144.56
CA GLU A 619 23.74 -59.11 -145.26
C GLU A 619 22.93 -58.14 -146.12
N LEU A 620 22.51 -57.01 -145.55
CA LEU A 620 21.72 -55.98 -146.26
C LEU A 620 22.46 -55.38 -147.46
N ARG A 621 23.79 -55.28 -147.41
CA ARG A 621 24.63 -54.82 -148.54
C ARG A 621 24.66 -55.80 -149.71
N ASN A 622 24.44 -57.09 -149.48
CA ASN A 622 24.34 -58.10 -150.55
C ASN A 622 22.96 -58.14 -151.21
N MET A 623 21.90 -57.69 -150.51
CA MET A 623 20.52 -57.73 -150.98
C MET A 623 20.16 -56.60 -151.96
N LEU A 624 20.65 -55.38 -151.73
CA LEU A 624 20.24 -54.17 -152.46
C LEU A 624 20.69 -54.04 -153.93
N VAL A 625 21.36 -55.05 -154.49
CA VAL A 625 21.96 -55.00 -155.85
C VAL A 625 21.19 -55.83 -156.89
N LYS A 626 20.29 -56.75 -156.49
CA LYS A 626 19.72 -57.78 -157.37
C LYS A 626 18.23 -57.60 -157.69
N SER A 627 17.91 -56.58 -158.49
CA SER A 627 16.55 -56.26 -159.00
C SER A 627 15.55 -55.83 -157.90
N ARG A 628 14.60 -54.92 -158.10
CA ARG A 628 14.16 -54.15 -159.29
C ARG A 628 13.65 -54.96 -160.49
N ASP A 629 12.75 -55.89 -160.20
CA ASP A 629 11.51 -56.11 -160.97
C ASP A 629 10.58 -57.06 -160.21
N ASN A 630 9.25 -56.80 -160.28
CA ASN A 630 8.14 -57.68 -159.85
C ASN A 630 8.00 -58.04 -158.34
N LYS A 631 6.84 -58.50 -157.84
CA LYS A 631 5.41 -58.12 -158.04
C LYS A 631 4.51 -58.96 -157.09
N ASP A 632 3.38 -58.40 -156.62
CA ASP A 632 2.20 -59.13 -156.07
C ASP A 632 2.46 -59.96 -154.75
N ILE A 633 1.54 -60.38 -153.85
CA ILE A 633 0.06 -60.24 -153.65
C ILE A 633 -0.35 -60.64 -152.18
N TYR A 634 -1.51 -60.18 -151.65
CA TYR A 634 -2.21 -60.56 -150.36
C TYR A 634 -1.48 -60.30 -149.00
N ASP A 635 -2.11 -60.15 -147.81
CA ASP A 635 -3.55 -60.15 -147.40
C ASP A 635 -3.86 -59.25 -146.14
N GLU A 636 -5.15 -59.14 -145.77
CA GLU A 636 -5.84 -58.79 -144.49
C GLU A 636 -5.03 -58.29 -143.23
N SER A 637 -5.49 -57.34 -142.38
CA SER A 637 -6.87 -57.02 -141.93
C SER A 637 -7.00 -55.70 -141.09
N LYS A 638 -8.27 -55.29 -140.84
CA LYS A 638 -8.86 -54.55 -139.67
C LYS A 638 -8.44 -53.10 -139.27
N ASP A 639 -9.39 -52.19 -139.46
CA ASP A 639 -10.16 -51.47 -138.41
C ASP A 639 -9.52 -51.18 -137.02
N GLU A 640 -9.00 -49.96 -136.81
CA GLU A 640 -8.69 -49.42 -135.46
C GLU A 640 -8.99 -47.92 -135.25
N LYS A 641 -9.38 -47.15 -136.29
CA LYS A 641 -9.35 -45.67 -136.26
C LYS A 641 -10.68 -44.97 -135.94
N ASN A 642 -11.76 -45.71 -135.74
CA ASN A 642 -13.04 -45.15 -135.27
C ASN A 642 -13.18 -45.24 -133.74
N ASP A 643 -12.68 -46.33 -133.14
CA ASP A 643 -12.77 -46.57 -131.69
C ASP A 643 -12.06 -45.50 -130.85
N THR A 644 -10.95 -44.94 -131.35
CA THR A 644 -10.19 -43.90 -130.63
C THR A 644 -10.99 -42.61 -130.43
N ILE A 645 -11.86 -42.26 -131.39
CA ILE A 645 -12.70 -41.06 -131.31
C ILE A 645 -13.91 -41.34 -130.40
N ILE A 646 -14.57 -42.48 -130.58
CA ILE A 646 -15.71 -42.91 -129.75
C ILE A 646 -15.27 -43.04 -128.27
N GLY A 647 -14.15 -43.68 -128.00
CA GLY A 647 -13.61 -43.87 -126.65
C GLY A 647 -13.30 -42.57 -125.92
N SER A 648 -12.80 -41.53 -126.61
CA SER A 648 -12.54 -40.23 -125.96
C SER A 648 -13.82 -39.50 -125.53
N LEU A 649 -14.85 -39.52 -126.37
CA LEU A 649 -16.17 -38.98 -126.03
C LEU A 649 -16.85 -39.80 -124.93
N GLN A 650 -16.78 -41.13 -125.02
CA GLN A 650 -17.37 -42.03 -124.04
C GLN A 650 -16.68 -41.93 -122.66
N ALA A 651 -15.37 -41.71 -122.61
CA ALA A 651 -14.64 -41.43 -121.37
C ALA A 651 -15.11 -40.11 -120.71
N THR A 652 -15.27 -39.03 -121.48
CA THR A 652 -15.81 -37.77 -120.94
C THR A 652 -17.27 -37.86 -120.51
N ILE A 653 -18.09 -38.67 -121.19
CA ILE A 653 -19.47 -38.95 -120.77
C ILE A 653 -19.46 -39.72 -119.44
N CYS A 654 -18.69 -40.81 -119.33
CA CYS A 654 -18.61 -41.58 -118.09
C CYS A 654 -18.08 -40.76 -116.90
N GLN A 655 -17.17 -39.81 -117.13
CA GLN A 655 -16.72 -38.90 -116.08
C GLN A 655 -17.84 -37.95 -115.62
N LEU A 656 -18.54 -37.30 -116.56
CA LEU A 656 -19.67 -36.42 -116.22
C LEU A 656 -20.86 -37.19 -115.59
N GLU A 657 -21.07 -38.45 -115.96
CA GLU A 657 -22.05 -39.32 -115.32
C GLU A 657 -21.64 -39.73 -113.90
N ALA A 658 -20.35 -39.99 -113.66
CA ALA A 658 -19.81 -40.25 -112.33
C ALA A 658 -19.95 -39.02 -111.42
N GLU A 659 -19.53 -37.84 -111.89
CA GLU A 659 -19.67 -36.57 -111.17
C GLU A 659 -21.15 -36.24 -110.88
N ARG A 660 -22.05 -36.45 -111.85
CA ARG A 660 -23.51 -36.32 -111.65
C ARG A 660 -24.03 -37.28 -110.59
N ASN A 661 -23.64 -38.56 -110.63
CA ASN A 661 -24.11 -39.57 -109.69
C ASN A 661 -23.60 -39.29 -108.28
N GLN A 662 -22.34 -38.87 -108.13
CA GLN A 662 -21.76 -38.48 -106.85
C GLN A 662 -22.43 -37.23 -106.27
N LEU A 663 -22.86 -36.28 -107.12
CA LEU A 663 -23.64 -35.12 -106.68
C LEU A 663 -25.08 -35.50 -106.26
N ILE A 664 -25.71 -36.44 -106.97
CA ILE A 664 -27.01 -37.00 -106.60
C ILE A 664 -26.91 -37.75 -105.26
N GLU A 665 -25.86 -38.54 -105.05
CA GLU A 665 -25.61 -39.30 -103.82
C GLU A 665 -25.41 -38.36 -102.62
N ASN A 666 -24.56 -37.33 -102.75
CA ASN A 666 -24.41 -36.29 -101.71
C ASN A 666 -25.72 -35.55 -101.40
N LEU A 667 -26.52 -35.21 -102.42
CA LEU A 667 -27.83 -34.58 -102.20
C LEU A 667 -28.82 -35.54 -101.54
N ASN A 668 -28.77 -36.83 -101.87
CA ASN A 668 -29.61 -37.85 -101.26
C ASN A 668 -29.21 -38.09 -99.80
N ASP A 669 -27.93 -38.07 -99.46
CA ASP A 669 -27.45 -38.19 -98.07
C ASP A 669 -27.75 -36.95 -97.23
N GLN A 670 -27.62 -35.74 -97.79
CA GLN A 670 -28.11 -34.53 -97.12
C GLN A 670 -29.63 -34.60 -96.89
N ARG A 671 -30.40 -35.17 -97.82
CA ARG A 671 -31.84 -35.37 -97.68
C ARG A 671 -32.17 -36.43 -96.64
N ASN A 672 -31.52 -37.58 -96.67
CA ASN A 672 -31.64 -38.65 -95.68
C ASN A 672 -31.29 -38.17 -94.26
N LEU A 673 -30.27 -37.31 -94.13
CA LEU A 673 -29.90 -36.68 -92.86
C LEU A 673 -30.92 -35.64 -92.41
N SER A 674 -31.40 -34.79 -93.32
CA SER A 674 -32.47 -33.82 -93.07
C SER A 674 -33.78 -34.51 -92.66
N ASP A 675 -34.15 -35.61 -93.31
CA ASP A 675 -35.36 -36.37 -93.02
C ASP A 675 -35.21 -37.16 -91.71
N ASN A 676 -34.03 -37.71 -91.41
CA ASN A 676 -33.73 -38.29 -90.08
C ASN A 676 -33.79 -37.25 -88.95
N LEU A 677 -33.34 -36.02 -89.20
CA LEU A 677 -33.43 -34.93 -88.22
C LEU A 677 -34.87 -34.42 -88.10
N SER A 678 -35.61 -34.34 -89.20
CA SER A 678 -37.03 -33.96 -89.24
C SER A 678 -37.91 -34.96 -88.50
N VAL A 679 -37.70 -36.26 -88.70
CA VAL A 679 -38.35 -37.33 -87.92
C VAL A 679 -38.01 -37.21 -86.44
N LYS A 680 -36.73 -37.03 -86.06
CA LYS A 680 -36.34 -36.85 -84.66
C LYS A 680 -36.90 -35.57 -84.02
N VAL A 681 -37.12 -34.51 -84.80
CA VAL A 681 -37.79 -33.29 -84.34
C VAL A 681 -39.29 -33.53 -84.19
N ALA A 682 -39.93 -34.25 -85.12
CA ALA A 682 -41.33 -34.64 -85.00
C ALA A 682 -41.57 -35.55 -83.77
N ASP A 683 -40.73 -36.57 -83.56
CA ASP A 683 -40.75 -37.44 -82.38
C ASP A 683 -40.67 -36.64 -81.07
N VAL A 684 -39.84 -35.59 -81.03
CA VAL A 684 -39.67 -34.71 -79.86
C VAL A 684 -40.84 -33.73 -79.70
N GLU A 685 -41.38 -33.18 -80.79
CA GLU A 685 -42.57 -32.33 -80.75
C GLU A 685 -43.85 -33.09 -80.36
N GLU A 686 -43.98 -34.36 -80.75
CA GLU A 686 -45.10 -35.21 -80.40
C GLU A 686 -45.01 -35.68 -78.94
N GLN A 687 -43.80 -36.01 -78.45
CA GLN A 687 -43.54 -36.23 -77.02
C GLN A 687 -43.87 -34.98 -76.16
N LEU A 688 -43.57 -33.78 -76.64
CA LEU A 688 -43.91 -32.52 -75.95
C LEU A 688 -45.42 -32.17 -75.97
N LYS A 689 -46.22 -32.76 -76.87
CA LYS A 689 -47.67 -32.52 -76.96
C LYS A 689 -48.51 -33.54 -76.18
N MET A 690 -47.91 -34.64 -75.69
CA MET A 690 -48.60 -35.73 -74.99
C MET A 690 -48.47 -35.71 -73.45
N THR A 691 -48.11 -34.56 -72.86
CA THR A 691 -47.90 -34.42 -71.39
C THR A 691 -48.88 -33.45 -70.70
N THR A 692 -50.13 -33.37 -71.18
CA THR A 692 -51.24 -32.71 -70.47
C THR A 692 -52.45 -33.63 -70.28
N ASN A 693 -52.30 -34.62 -69.40
CA ASN A 693 -53.41 -35.29 -68.70
C ASN A 693 -52.94 -35.70 -67.28
N PRO A 694 -53.82 -35.78 -66.26
CA PRO A 694 -53.38 -35.77 -64.86
C PRO A 694 -53.16 -37.16 -64.22
N ASP A 695 -53.60 -38.25 -64.86
CA ASP A 695 -53.69 -39.59 -64.28
C ASP A 695 -53.01 -40.66 -65.15
N GLU A 696 -51.68 -40.80 -65.03
CA GLU A 696 -51.00 -42.11 -65.19
C GLU A 696 -49.56 -42.04 -64.61
N ASN A 697 -49.39 -42.58 -63.41
CA ASN A 697 -48.17 -42.39 -62.61
C ASN A 697 -47.13 -43.51 -62.82
N ILE A 698 -46.52 -43.57 -64.01
CA ILE A 698 -45.35 -44.43 -64.30
C ILE A 698 -44.26 -43.63 -65.02
N VAL A 699 -43.40 -42.97 -64.24
CA VAL A 699 -42.23 -42.25 -64.76
C VAL A 699 -41.27 -43.23 -65.44
N SER A 700 -40.82 -42.92 -66.66
CA SER A 700 -39.83 -43.75 -67.37
C SER A 700 -38.55 -43.87 -66.54
N ARG A 701 -37.90 -45.04 -66.51
CA ARG A 701 -36.71 -45.26 -65.66
C ARG A 701 -35.58 -44.25 -65.94
N VAL A 702 -35.42 -43.82 -67.19
CA VAL A 702 -34.42 -42.80 -67.59
C VAL A 702 -34.79 -41.40 -67.08
N GLU A 703 -36.08 -41.10 -66.99
CA GLU A 703 -36.60 -39.84 -66.45
C GLU A 703 -36.57 -39.85 -64.93
N PHE A 704 -36.88 -40.98 -64.30
CA PHE A 704 -36.71 -41.20 -62.87
C PHE A 704 -35.23 -41.06 -62.47
N ASP A 705 -34.30 -41.64 -63.22
CA ASP A 705 -32.86 -41.49 -62.96
C ASP A 705 -32.35 -40.04 -63.19
N LYS A 706 -32.96 -39.29 -64.14
CA LYS A 706 -32.69 -37.84 -64.28
C LYS A 706 -33.25 -37.04 -63.11
N LEU A 707 -34.53 -37.24 -62.77
CA LEU A 707 -35.23 -36.56 -61.68
C LEU A 707 -34.56 -36.84 -60.33
N LYS A 708 -34.18 -38.10 -60.10
CA LYS A 708 -33.39 -38.54 -58.95
C LYS A 708 -32.05 -37.79 -58.89
N LYS A 709 -31.28 -37.73 -59.98
CA LYS A 709 -30.01 -36.97 -59.99
C LYS A 709 -30.19 -35.48 -59.75
N THR A 710 -31.25 -34.86 -60.28
CA THR A 710 -31.55 -33.44 -59.98
C THR A 710 -32.01 -33.25 -58.54
N MET A 711 -32.78 -34.18 -57.99
CA MET A 711 -33.24 -34.18 -56.60
C MET A 711 -32.08 -34.42 -55.62
N GLU A 712 -31.15 -35.32 -55.94
CA GLU A 712 -29.89 -35.54 -55.22
C GLU A 712 -29.03 -34.26 -55.25
N ALA A 713 -28.87 -33.61 -56.41
CA ALA A 713 -28.11 -32.36 -56.52
C ALA A 713 -28.78 -31.18 -55.77
N ILE A 714 -30.12 -31.12 -55.74
CA ILE A 714 -30.87 -30.14 -54.94
C ILE A 714 -30.72 -30.44 -53.44
N GLN A 715 -30.82 -31.71 -53.03
CA GLN A 715 -30.64 -32.15 -51.65
C GLN A 715 -29.21 -31.90 -51.18
N GLU A 716 -28.20 -32.12 -52.02
CA GLU A 716 -26.80 -31.83 -51.69
C GLU A 716 -26.56 -30.31 -51.56
N LYS A 717 -27.13 -29.49 -52.46
CA LYS A 717 -27.09 -28.03 -52.35
C LYS A 717 -27.79 -27.52 -51.09
N TYR A 718 -28.97 -28.07 -50.76
CA TYR A 718 -29.70 -27.70 -49.55
C TYR A 718 -28.96 -28.13 -48.28
N THR A 719 -28.43 -29.36 -48.23
CA THR A 719 -27.63 -29.84 -47.10
C THR A 719 -26.32 -29.06 -46.96
N ARG A 720 -25.72 -28.59 -48.07
CA ARG A 720 -24.57 -27.67 -48.05
C ARG A 720 -24.98 -26.32 -47.46
N ALA A 721 -25.96 -25.63 -48.05
CA ALA A 721 -26.45 -24.34 -47.55
C ALA A 721 -26.94 -24.37 -46.09
N MET A 722 -27.48 -25.50 -45.61
CA MET A 722 -27.87 -25.69 -44.21
C MET A 722 -26.67 -25.90 -43.27
N ARG A 723 -25.56 -26.52 -43.75
CA ARG A 723 -24.28 -26.52 -43.01
C ARG A 723 -23.63 -25.15 -43.04
N ASP A 724 -23.52 -24.52 -44.20
CA ASP A 724 -22.96 -23.18 -44.34
C ASP A 724 -23.70 -22.17 -43.43
N LYS A 725 -25.03 -22.32 -43.29
CA LYS A 725 -25.84 -21.54 -42.34
C LYS A 725 -25.61 -21.90 -40.87
N ALA A 726 -25.37 -23.17 -40.53
CA ALA A 726 -24.99 -23.57 -39.17
C ALA A 726 -23.61 -23.00 -38.81
N ASP A 727 -22.60 -23.20 -39.67
CA ASP A 727 -21.25 -22.66 -39.55
C ASP A 727 -21.23 -21.12 -39.44
N LEU A 728 -22.21 -20.43 -40.04
CA LEU A 728 -22.41 -18.97 -39.90
C LEU A 728 -23.15 -18.59 -38.62
N SER A 729 -24.04 -19.43 -38.10
CA SER A 729 -24.67 -19.25 -36.79
C SER A 729 -23.65 -19.42 -35.68
N ASP A 730 -22.88 -20.52 -35.69
CA ASP A 730 -21.82 -20.78 -34.72
C ASP A 730 -20.77 -19.65 -34.69
N LYS A 731 -20.50 -19.01 -35.84
CA LYS A 731 -19.64 -17.82 -35.95
C LYS A 731 -20.31 -16.54 -35.45
N ALA A 732 -21.62 -16.37 -35.63
CA ALA A 732 -22.36 -15.25 -35.05
C ALA A 732 -22.34 -15.35 -33.51
N ASP A 733 -22.64 -16.53 -32.96
CA ASP A 733 -22.62 -16.80 -31.53
C ASP A 733 -21.20 -16.56 -30.94
N GLN A 734 -20.14 -17.00 -31.64
CA GLN A 734 -18.75 -16.70 -31.27
C GLN A 734 -18.42 -15.20 -31.29
N LEU A 735 -18.95 -14.44 -32.26
CA LEU A 735 -18.76 -13.00 -32.35
C LEU A 735 -19.57 -12.24 -31.28
N GLU A 736 -20.78 -12.69 -30.95
CA GLU A 736 -21.56 -12.14 -29.83
C GLU A 736 -20.85 -12.38 -28.49
N HIS A 737 -20.28 -13.56 -28.27
CA HIS A 737 -19.44 -13.84 -27.10
C HIS A 737 -18.18 -12.95 -27.06
N LEU A 738 -17.52 -12.72 -28.19
CA LEU A 738 -16.36 -11.83 -28.27
C LEU A 738 -16.75 -10.36 -28.01
N VAL A 739 -17.89 -9.89 -28.51
CA VAL A 739 -18.41 -8.54 -28.25
C VAL A 739 -18.76 -8.37 -26.76
N LEU A 740 -19.38 -9.37 -26.13
CA LEU A 740 -19.65 -9.36 -24.69
C LEU A 740 -18.35 -9.33 -23.86
N GLN A 741 -17.31 -10.06 -24.27
CA GLN A 741 -16.00 -10.00 -23.63
C GLN A 741 -15.35 -8.61 -23.78
N LEU A 742 -15.29 -8.08 -25.00
CA LEU A 742 -14.71 -6.76 -25.29
C LEU A 742 -15.48 -5.63 -24.59
N GLN A 743 -16.79 -5.77 -24.40
CA GLN A 743 -17.58 -4.85 -23.59
C GLN A 743 -17.16 -4.91 -22.11
N GLY A 744 -17.04 -6.11 -21.53
CA GLY A 744 -16.56 -6.27 -20.15
C GLY A 744 -15.12 -5.78 -19.94
N GLU A 745 -14.25 -5.95 -20.93
CA GLU A 745 -12.90 -5.35 -20.94
C GLU A 745 -12.96 -3.82 -21.01
N THR A 746 -13.85 -3.26 -21.85
CA THR A 746 -14.07 -1.80 -21.96
C THR A 746 -14.61 -1.20 -20.66
N ASP A 747 -15.57 -1.87 -20.01
CA ASP A 747 -16.10 -1.46 -18.70
C ASP A 747 -14.99 -1.50 -17.63
N THR A 748 -14.16 -2.56 -17.62
CA THR A 748 -12.99 -2.68 -16.73
C THR A 748 -11.96 -1.57 -16.96
N ILE A 749 -11.73 -1.17 -18.22
CA ILE A 749 -10.88 -0.02 -18.57
C ILE A 749 -11.51 1.30 -18.07
N GLY A 750 -12.84 1.42 -18.14
CA GLY A 750 -13.59 2.55 -17.56
C GLY A 750 -13.46 2.66 -16.03
N GLU A 751 -13.50 1.52 -15.32
CA GLU A 751 -13.20 1.46 -13.89
C GLU A 751 -11.74 1.87 -13.61
N TYR A 752 -10.77 1.38 -14.38
CA TYR A 752 -9.36 1.74 -14.21
C TYR A 752 -9.10 3.24 -14.43
N ILE A 753 -9.70 3.84 -15.47
CA ILE A 753 -9.65 5.28 -15.73
C ILE A 753 -10.24 6.06 -14.54
N SER A 754 -11.37 5.60 -14.01
CA SER A 754 -12.04 6.22 -12.84
C SER A 754 -11.18 6.14 -11.58
N LEU A 755 -10.56 4.98 -11.32
CA LEU A 755 -9.61 4.77 -10.21
C LEU A 755 -8.36 5.64 -10.38
N TYR A 756 -7.81 5.74 -11.60
CA TYR A 756 -6.67 6.60 -11.90
C TYR A 756 -6.99 8.09 -11.65
N HIS A 757 -8.15 8.57 -12.08
CA HIS A 757 -8.60 9.94 -11.78
C HIS A 757 -8.76 10.17 -10.27
N HIS A 758 -9.33 9.21 -9.53
CA HIS A 758 -9.46 9.31 -8.08
C HIS A 758 -8.10 9.31 -7.37
N GLN A 759 -7.19 8.41 -7.74
CA GLN A 759 -5.83 8.35 -7.21
C GLN A 759 -5.04 9.63 -7.50
N ARG A 760 -5.17 10.19 -8.71
CA ARG A 760 -4.52 11.45 -9.12
C ARG A 760 -5.08 12.65 -8.36
N ALA A 761 -6.39 12.68 -8.08
CA ALA A 761 -6.99 13.70 -7.23
C ALA A 761 -6.51 13.59 -5.76
N LEU A 762 -6.39 12.38 -5.21
CA LEU A 762 -5.84 12.15 -3.86
C LEU A 762 -4.36 12.55 -3.75
N LEU A 763 -3.56 12.29 -4.80
CA LEU A 763 -2.17 12.75 -4.88
C LEU A 763 -2.09 14.28 -4.89
N GLN A 764 -2.87 14.95 -5.74
CA GLN A 764 -2.95 16.41 -5.79
C GLN A 764 -3.42 17.00 -4.45
N GLN A 765 -4.38 16.37 -3.76
CA GLN A 765 -4.84 16.80 -2.43
C GLN A 765 -3.72 16.67 -1.38
N ARG A 766 -2.93 15.59 -1.43
CA ARG A 766 -1.78 15.38 -0.52
C ARG A 766 -0.64 16.37 -0.80
N GLU A 767 -0.37 16.66 -2.06
CA GLU A 767 0.60 17.70 -2.46
C GLU A 767 0.14 19.08 -2.01
N PHE A 768 -1.15 19.42 -2.19
CA PHE A 768 -1.73 20.67 -1.70
C PHE A 768 -1.59 20.82 -0.18
N GLN A 769 -1.91 19.77 0.60
CA GLN A 769 -1.74 19.76 2.05
C GLN A 769 -0.26 19.90 2.47
N LYS A 770 0.66 19.22 1.77
CA LYS A 770 2.11 19.33 1.99
C LYS A 770 2.59 20.75 1.71
N ASN A 771 2.13 21.36 0.62
CA ASN A 771 2.54 22.70 0.20
C ASN A 771 1.99 23.78 1.15
N ASP A 772 0.74 23.68 1.59
CA ASP A 772 0.18 24.55 2.65
C ASP A 772 0.95 24.41 3.97
N TYR A 773 1.29 23.19 4.40
CA TYR A 773 2.13 22.97 5.59
C TYR A 773 3.52 23.59 5.45
N ILE A 774 4.17 23.47 4.28
CA ILE A 774 5.45 24.13 3.98
C ILE A 774 5.30 25.66 3.99
N SER A 775 4.21 26.20 3.42
CA SER A 775 3.93 27.65 3.45
C SER A 775 3.75 28.18 4.88
N ARG A 776 3.06 27.42 5.75
CA ARG A 776 2.93 27.75 7.18
C ARG A 776 4.28 27.72 7.89
N LEU A 777 5.07 26.65 7.73
CA LEU A 777 6.43 26.56 8.30
C LEU A 777 7.35 27.69 7.82
N SER A 778 7.25 28.10 6.56
CA SER A 778 8.02 29.22 6.01
C SER A 778 7.64 30.53 6.70
N LYS A 779 6.34 30.79 6.89
CA LYS A 779 5.82 31.96 7.60
C LYS A 779 6.19 31.96 9.08
N ASP A 780 6.11 30.81 9.76
CA ASP A 780 6.52 30.67 11.16
C ASP A 780 8.03 30.91 11.32
N ARG A 781 8.85 30.45 10.37
CA ARG A 781 10.30 30.72 10.29
C ARG A 781 10.57 32.21 10.08
N GLU A 782 9.85 32.88 9.19
CA GLU A 782 9.95 34.33 8.97
C GLU A 782 9.57 35.11 10.24
N GLU A 783 8.48 34.74 10.91
CA GLU A 783 8.06 35.41 12.16
C GLU A 783 9.07 35.17 13.30
N LEU A 784 9.65 33.97 13.39
CA LEU A 784 10.73 33.66 14.33
C LEU A 784 12.01 34.43 14.01
N GLN A 785 12.38 34.59 12.73
CA GLN A 785 13.48 35.45 12.31
C GLN A 785 13.21 36.91 12.65
N GLY A 786 11.99 37.42 12.45
CA GLY A 786 11.57 38.75 12.86
C GLY A 786 11.58 38.95 14.39
N LYS A 787 11.20 37.93 15.17
CA LYS A 787 11.30 37.91 16.63
C LYS A 787 12.78 37.90 17.09
N LEU A 788 13.63 37.11 16.45
CA LEU A 788 15.07 37.07 16.72
C LEU A 788 15.75 38.40 16.37
N ALA A 789 15.40 39.03 15.24
CA ALA A 789 15.90 40.36 14.87
C ALA A 789 15.48 41.43 15.89
N LYS A 790 14.23 41.38 16.38
CA LYS A 790 13.77 42.25 17.48
C LYS A 790 14.51 42.00 18.79
N LEU A 791 14.78 40.73 19.15
CA LEU A 791 15.57 40.37 20.33
C LEU A 791 17.03 40.78 20.19
N GLN A 792 17.65 40.63 19.02
CA GLN A 792 18.99 41.13 18.71
C GLN A 792 19.03 42.65 18.80
N GLY A 793 18.04 43.37 18.25
CA GLY A 793 17.89 44.82 18.39
C GLY A 793 17.75 45.25 19.86
N LEU A 794 16.96 44.54 20.66
CA LEU A 794 16.84 44.77 22.11
C LEU A 794 18.14 44.47 22.87
N VAL A 795 18.86 43.40 22.52
CA VAL A 795 20.17 43.08 23.10
C VAL A 795 21.20 44.12 22.73
N VAL A 796 21.24 44.58 21.48
CA VAL A 796 22.09 45.70 21.05
C VAL A 796 21.71 46.98 21.77
N GLN A 797 20.42 47.29 21.93
CA GLN A 797 19.95 48.46 22.68
C GLN A 797 20.29 48.35 24.18
N MET A 798 20.21 47.16 24.78
CA MET A 798 20.66 46.92 26.15
C MET A 798 22.18 47.01 26.28
N LEU A 799 22.95 46.53 25.29
CA LEU A 799 24.40 46.71 25.22
C LEU A 799 24.80 48.15 24.93
N HIS A 800 23.95 48.96 24.29
CA HIS A 800 24.17 50.38 24.05
C HIS A 800 23.74 51.24 25.26
N ASN A 801 22.71 50.84 26.01
CA ASN A 801 22.32 51.49 27.27
C ASN A 801 23.26 51.13 28.43
N LYS A 802 23.68 49.86 28.52
CA LYS A 802 24.76 49.41 29.40
C LYS A 802 26.11 49.95 28.92
N GLY A 803 26.26 50.11 27.60
CA GLY A 803 27.29 50.89 26.93
C GLY A 803 27.31 52.32 27.44
N ASN A 804 26.18 53.03 27.50
CA ASN A 804 26.11 54.38 28.07
C ASN A 804 26.38 54.44 29.58
N LEU A 805 26.48 53.30 30.28
CA LEU A 805 27.02 53.18 31.64
C LEU A 805 28.51 52.75 31.68
N SER A 806 29.08 52.25 30.56
CA SER A 806 30.51 51.91 30.42
C SER A 806 31.31 52.84 29.50
N ASN A 807 30.66 53.74 28.74
CA ASN A 807 31.23 54.64 27.73
C ASN A 807 32.11 55.76 28.32
N ALA A 808 32.55 55.61 29.57
CA ALA A 808 33.72 56.27 30.11
C ALA A 808 35.04 55.52 29.80
N ARG A 809 34.99 54.23 29.39
CA ARG A 809 36.17 53.41 29.08
C ARG A 809 35.92 52.36 27.98
N ILE A 810 36.84 52.34 27.02
CA ILE A 810 37.06 51.30 26.00
C ILE A 810 35.99 51.29 24.89
N SER A 811 36.08 52.29 24.02
CA SER A 811 36.02 52.05 22.57
C SER A 811 37.29 51.31 22.13
N ASP A 812 37.22 50.64 20.97
CA ASP A 812 38.28 49.82 20.36
C ASP A 812 38.68 48.57 21.19
N THR A 813 38.77 47.36 20.63
CA THR A 813 39.24 47.00 19.28
C THR A 813 38.61 45.69 18.79
N LEU A 814 38.72 45.40 17.48
CA LEU A 814 38.48 44.09 16.83
C LEU A 814 37.02 43.60 16.64
N LEU A 815 36.27 44.34 15.80
CA LEU A 815 35.29 43.73 14.89
C LEU A 815 35.91 43.63 13.49
N SER A 816 36.41 42.44 13.09
CA SER A 816 36.63 42.11 11.68
C SER A 816 36.94 40.62 11.46
N LYS A 817 35.99 39.87 10.86
CA LYS A 817 36.20 38.75 9.93
C LYS A 817 34.87 38.12 9.49
N ASP A 818 34.31 38.72 8.44
CA ASP A 818 33.85 38.08 7.21
C ASP A 818 32.93 36.83 7.29
N TYR A 819 31.68 37.03 6.90
CA TYR A 819 30.82 35.98 6.33
C TYR A 819 31.23 35.70 4.88
N GLN A 820 31.34 34.42 4.50
CA GLN A 820 31.05 33.97 3.13
C GLN A 820 30.30 32.64 3.15
N ASN A 821 29.55 32.38 2.08
CA ASN A 821 28.66 31.23 1.94
C ASN A 821 29.42 29.99 1.44
N SER A 822 28.91 28.81 1.78
CA SER A 822 28.84 27.69 0.84
C SER A 822 27.60 26.86 1.15
N GLU A 823 26.76 26.64 0.13
CA GLU A 823 25.87 25.49 0.09
C GLU A 823 26.64 24.29 -0.51
N ASP A 824 25.95 23.15 -0.65
CA ASP A 824 26.33 21.93 -1.37
C ASP A 824 27.72 21.29 -1.13
N SER A 825 27.68 20.06 -0.58
CA SER A 825 28.53 18.94 -1.05
C SER A 825 27.94 17.60 -0.60
N ASN A 826 27.33 16.88 -1.54
CA ASN A 826 26.93 15.48 -1.40
C ASN A 826 28.11 14.58 -1.80
N VAL A 827 28.63 13.74 -0.91
CA VAL A 827 29.79 12.87 -1.18
C VAL A 827 29.60 11.48 -0.57
N ASN A 828 29.47 10.47 -1.44
CA ASN A 828 29.71 9.07 -1.08
C ASN A 828 31.19 8.85 -0.78
N HIS A 829 31.51 7.98 0.19
CA HIS A 829 32.86 7.44 0.33
C HIS A 829 32.85 5.91 0.43
N SER A 830 33.56 5.29 -0.51
CA SER A 830 33.91 3.88 -0.51
C SER A 830 34.81 3.54 0.68
N ASN A 831 34.81 2.29 1.12
CA ASN A 831 35.85 1.73 1.97
C ASN A 831 36.48 0.54 1.24
N ASP A 832 37.74 0.69 0.82
CA ASP A 832 38.54 -0.41 0.30
C ASP A 832 39.33 -1.12 1.42
N ILE A 833 39.70 -2.36 1.13
CA ILE A 833 40.24 -3.35 2.08
C ILE A 833 41.78 -3.25 2.14
N GLN A 834 42.42 -3.50 3.31
CA GLN A 834 43.58 -4.42 3.49
C GLN A 834 44.13 -4.48 4.96
N PRO A 835 44.93 -5.51 5.36
CA PRO A 835 44.71 -6.21 6.64
C PRO A 835 45.99 -6.42 7.50
N HIS A 836 46.22 -7.65 8.04
CA HIS A 836 47.35 -8.13 8.88
C HIS A 836 47.33 -7.72 10.39
N LEU A 837 47.76 -8.53 11.38
CA LEU A 837 48.10 -9.98 11.42
C LEU A 837 48.16 -10.55 12.88
N HIS A 838 47.72 -11.80 13.08
CA HIS A 838 48.09 -12.83 14.10
C HIS A 838 48.33 -12.49 15.60
N GLY A 839 47.87 -13.40 16.48
CA GLY A 839 48.38 -13.55 17.85
C GLY A 839 47.60 -14.59 18.69
N ALA A 840 48.11 -15.82 18.80
CA ALA A 840 47.43 -16.93 19.50
C ALA A 840 48.18 -17.41 20.76
N THR A 841 47.45 -17.91 21.76
CA THR A 841 47.95 -18.81 22.83
C THR A 841 46.76 -19.61 23.41
N VAL A 842 47.02 -20.81 23.92
CA VAL A 842 46.03 -21.85 24.26
C VAL A 842 46.19 -22.30 25.72
N MET A 843 45.11 -22.62 26.44
CA MET A 843 45.06 -23.79 27.36
C MET A 843 43.66 -24.07 27.95
N ASN A 844 43.31 -25.37 27.92
CA ASN A 844 42.08 -26.06 28.31
C ASN A 844 41.48 -25.81 29.72
N GLY A 845 40.16 -26.06 29.83
CA GLY A 845 39.44 -26.25 31.11
C GLY A 845 38.09 -26.97 30.96
N LEU A 846 38.08 -28.30 31.06
CA LEU A 846 36.90 -29.20 31.02
C LEU A 846 35.92 -28.97 32.20
N SER A 847 34.62 -29.31 32.18
CA SER A 847 33.70 -29.95 31.19
C SER A 847 32.22 -29.89 31.69
N LYS A 848 31.27 -30.36 30.85
CA LYS A 848 30.00 -31.07 31.20
C LYS A 848 28.65 -30.29 31.14
N TYR A 849 28.08 -30.24 29.91
CA TYR A 849 26.70 -30.56 29.47
C TYR A 849 25.43 -30.13 30.26
N PRO A 850 24.25 -30.03 29.60
CA PRO A 850 23.98 -29.64 28.20
C PRO A 850 22.84 -28.61 28.07
N GLU A 851 22.70 -27.96 26.90
CA GLU A 851 21.42 -27.41 26.46
C GLU A 851 21.34 -27.49 24.93
N ASP A 852 20.28 -28.10 24.40
CA ASP A 852 20.15 -28.43 22.97
C ASP A 852 19.56 -27.27 22.17
N TRP A 853 20.30 -26.76 21.19
CA TRP A 853 19.77 -25.98 20.07
C TRP A 853 20.41 -26.51 18.77
N PRO A 854 19.63 -26.95 17.77
CA PRO A 854 20.17 -27.60 16.58
C PRO A 854 20.77 -26.59 15.59
N ASP A 855 21.95 -26.94 15.06
CA ASP A 855 22.50 -26.36 13.83
C ASP A 855 21.69 -26.84 12.60
N TYR A 856 21.65 -26.02 11.55
CA TYR A 856 21.39 -26.51 10.20
C TYR A 856 22.08 -25.62 9.16
N SER A 857 23.36 -25.87 8.96
CA SER A 857 24.16 -25.24 7.91
C SER A 857 23.90 -25.89 6.54
N SER A 858 23.36 -25.09 5.62
CA SER A 858 23.55 -25.12 4.16
C SER A 858 23.33 -26.41 3.35
N THR A 859 22.37 -26.36 2.43
CA THR A 859 22.65 -26.53 0.98
C THR A 859 21.68 -25.73 0.10
N ASN A 860 22.30 -25.01 -0.86
CA ASN A 860 21.86 -24.44 -2.15
C ASN A 860 20.37 -24.62 -2.58
N SER A 861 19.74 -23.65 -3.28
CA SER A 861 20.28 -22.97 -4.46
C SER A 861 19.57 -21.67 -4.86
N SER A 862 20.22 -20.91 -5.76
CA SER A 862 19.64 -19.93 -6.70
C SER A 862 19.17 -18.58 -6.14
N GLU A 863 20.10 -17.63 -6.02
CA GLU A 863 19.77 -16.20 -6.10
C GLU A 863 19.33 -15.82 -7.52
N SER A 864 18.39 -14.88 -7.64
CA SER A 864 18.00 -14.27 -8.91
C SER A 864 18.70 -12.91 -9.03
N VAL A 865 19.52 -12.76 -10.08
CA VAL A 865 20.23 -11.51 -10.40
C VAL A 865 19.31 -10.56 -11.14
N VAL A 866 19.31 -9.28 -10.75
CA VAL A 866 18.64 -8.21 -11.49
C VAL A 866 19.50 -7.82 -12.69
N GLU A 867 19.09 -8.23 -13.89
CA GLU A 867 19.81 -7.93 -15.13
C GLU A 867 19.26 -6.65 -15.79
N ALA A 868 20.15 -5.65 -15.95
CA ALA A 868 19.84 -4.40 -16.64
C ALA A 868 20.43 -4.44 -18.06
N ILE A 869 19.59 -4.68 -19.07
CA ILE A 869 20.04 -4.80 -20.46
C ILE A 869 20.40 -3.41 -21.00
N VAL A 870 21.69 -3.19 -21.22
CA VAL A 870 22.24 -2.07 -21.98
C VAL A 870 22.16 -2.41 -23.48
N ALA A 871 21.49 -1.56 -24.26
CA ALA A 871 21.53 -1.64 -25.71
C ALA A 871 22.87 -1.07 -26.24
N GLY A 872 23.47 -1.75 -27.22
CA GLY A 872 24.82 -1.45 -27.70
C GLY A 872 24.91 -0.31 -28.73
N GLU A 873 26.04 0.38 -28.68
CA GLU A 873 26.68 1.10 -29.80
C GLU A 873 26.94 0.13 -30.98
N SER A 874 27.04 0.52 -32.25
CA SER A 874 26.89 1.82 -32.93
C SER A 874 26.89 1.58 -34.46
N MET A 875 26.27 2.44 -35.27
CA MET A 875 26.69 2.60 -36.67
C MET A 875 26.52 4.05 -37.17
N GLU A 876 27.35 4.42 -38.15
CA GLU A 876 27.85 5.76 -38.42
C GLU A 876 26.91 6.72 -39.18
N HIS A 877 27.21 8.01 -39.00
CA HIS A 877 26.98 9.15 -39.90
C HIS A 877 26.37 8.91 -41.30
N ILE A 878 25.26 9.61 -41.57
CA ILE A 878 25.23 10.60 -42.66
C ILE A 878 24.63 11.90 -42.09
N ALA A 879 25.18 13.05 -42.51
CA ALA A 879 24.55 14.35 -42.35
C ALA A 879 24.31 14.94 -43.75
N ASP A 880 23.19 15.66 -43.95
CA ASP A 880 23.27 17.04 -44.43
C ASP A 880 21.92 17.79 -44.36
N LEU A 881 22.05 19.12 -44.42
CA LEU A 881 21.03 20.18 -44.38
C LEU A 881 20.45 20.44 -45.82
N PRO A 882 19.58 21.45 -46.11
CA PRO A 882 19.16 22.58 -45.28
C PRO A 882 17.67 23.04 -45.37
N GLU A 883 17.33 24.03 -44.52
CA GLU A 883 16.37 25.15 -44.73
C GLU A 883 14.88 24.82 -45.08
N ASP A 884 13.86 25.58 -44.65
CA ASP A 884 13.74 26.89 -43.98
C ASP A 884 12.39 26.87 -43.17
N GLN A 885 11.96 27.79 -42.28
CA GLN A 885 12.35 29.18 -41.98
C GLN A 885 11.93 29.61 -40.54
N ALA A 886 12.32 30.84 -40.18
CA ALA A 886 12.00 31.65 -38.99
C ALA A 886 10.50 31.71 -38.55
N PHE A 887 10.07 32.17 -37.34
CA PHE A 887 10.76 32.83 -36.21
C PHE A 887 9.95 32.80 -34.88
N LYS A 888 10.69 32.87 -33.76
CA LYS A 888 10.41 33.49 -32.43
C LYS A 888 8.99 33.96 -31.98
N SER A 889 8.74 33.65 -30.70
CA SER A 889 8.49 34.60 -29.56
C SER A 889 7.11 34.68 -28.87
N GLN A 890 7.18 34.43 -27.55
CA GLN A 890 6.57 35.18 -26.42
C GLN A 890 5.05 35.17 -26.16
N LEU A 891 4.71 34.57 -25.01
CA LEU A 891 3.52 34.91 -24.21
C LEU A 891 3.73 36.24 -23.48
N GLU A 892 2.70 37.10 -23.47
CA GLU A 892 2.35 38.10 -22.43
C GLU A 892 0.88 38.53 -22.67
N LYS A 893 0.08 39.01 -21.70
CA LYS A 893 -0.04 38.82 -20.24
C LYS A 893 -1.33 39.54 -19.77
N ASN A 894 -1.83 39.19 -18.57
CA ASN A 894 -2.89 39.90 -17.81
C ASN A 894 -4.30 39.86 -18.47
N ALA A 895 -5.43 39.48 -17.84
CA ALA A 895 -6.00 39.64 -16.49
C ALA A 895 -6.84 40.92 -16.32
N ASP A 896 -8.16 40.76 -16.04
CA ASP A 896 -8.81 41.49 -14.93
C ASP A 896 -10.21 40.96 -14.51
N LEU A 897 -10.51 41.16 -13.22
CA LEU A 897 -11.81 41.35 -12.52
C LEU A 897 -12.97 40.29 -12.49
N SER A 898 -13.67 40.35 -11.35
CA SER A 898 -14.84 39.59 -10.84
C SER A 898 -16.13 40.46 -10.95
N PRO A 899 -17.42 40.04 -10.68
CA PRO A 899 -17.86 38.83 -9.97
C PRO A 899 -19.17 38.10 -10.44
N VAL A 900 -19.46 37.00 -9.72
CA VAL A 900 -20.67 36.12 -9.63
C VAL A 900 -21.97 36.91 -9.36
N PRO A 901 -23.17 36.62 -9.98
CA PRO A 901 -24.04 35.52 -9.51
C PRO A 901 -25.07 34.82 -10.44
N LEU A 902 -25.29 33.51 -10.17
CA LEU A 902 -26.55 32.74 -10.14
C LEU A 902 -27.74 33.05 -11.10
N ARG A 903 -28.05 32.11 -12.02
CA ARG A 903 -29.36 31.41 -12.03
C ARG A 903 -29.45 30.21 -12.98
N ASN A 904 -30.35 29.27 -12.67
CA ASN A 904 -30.79 28.18 -13.56
C ASN A 904 -31.85 28.68 -14.56
N THR A 905 -31.81 28.17 -15.81
CA THR A 905 -32.99 27.72 -16.58
C THR A 905 -32.55 26.90 -17.79
N SER A 906 -33.34 25.88 -18.16
CA SER A 906 -33.07 24.99 -19.31
C SER A 906 -33.88 25.40 -20.54
N LYS A 907 -33.30 25.36 -21.76
CA LYS A 907 -33.77 24.61 -22.95
C LYS A 907 -33.14 25.06 -24.29
N SER A 908 -33.19 24.12 -25.25
CA SER A 908 -33.24 24.28 -26.73
C SER A 908 -32.15 25.09 -27.45
N GLU A 909 -31.25 24.35 -28.10
CA GLU A 909 -31.08 24.33 -29.57
C GLU A 909 -31.08 25.68 -30.33
N GLN A 910 -29.92 26.06 -30.89
CA GLN A 910 -29.63 25.96 -32.33
C GLN A 910 -28.29 26.64 -32.67
N LEU A 911 -27.38 25.91 -33.33
CA LEU A 911 -26.64 26.30 -34.55
C LEU A 911 -25.43 25.37 -34.79
N ILE A 912 -25.45 24.65 -35.92
CA ILE A 912 -24.34 23.84 -36.40
C ILE A 912 -23.60 24.65 -37.47
N GLN A 913 -22.30 24.95 -37.28
CA GLN A 913 -21.43 25.22 -38.43
C GLN A 913 -19.94 24.91 -38.18
N LYS A 914 -19.53 23.74 -38.71
CA LYS A 914 -18.22 23.38 -39.31
C LYS A 914 -16.92 24.06 -38.83
N CYS A 915 -15.94 23.21 -38.50
CA CYS A 915 -14.62 23.30 -39.13
C CYS A 915 -13.95 21.91 -39.20
N ASN A 916 -13.60 21.45 -40.41
CA ASN A 916 -12.72 20.30 -40.65
C ASN A 916 -11.38 20.82 -41.19
N MET A 917 -10.28 20.16 -40.80
CA MET A 917 -9.09 19.72 -41.56
C MET A 917 -8.27 18.93 -40.53
N GLU A 918 -8.13 17.60 -40.56
CA GLU A 918 -7.55 16.71 -41.57
C GLU A 918 -6.05 16.90 -41.81
N GLU A 919 -5.26 16.01 -41.20
CA GLU A 919 -4.02 15.45 -41.77
C GLU A 919 -4.17 13.92 -41.84
N ASP A 920 -3.45 13.29 -42.77
CA ASP A 920 -3.84 11.99 -43.31
C ASP A 920 -3.37 10.76 -42.49
N ASN A 921 -4.29 9.82 -42.27
CA ASN A 921 -3.97 8.44 -41.94
C ASN A 921 -4.52 7.51 -43.04
N PRO A 922 -3.66 6.79 -43.80
CA PRO A 922 -4.11 5.96 -44.93
C PRO A 922 -5.00 4.78 -44.49
N THR A 923 -4.85 4.29 -43.26
CA THR A 923 -5.72 3.27 -42.68
C THR A 923 -7.12 3.82 -42.42
N ALA A 924 -7.24 5.08 -42.01
CA ALA A 924 -8.54 5.72 -41.78
C ALA A 924 -9.34 5.92 -43.08
N ARG A 925 -8.68 6.35 -44.18
CA ARG A 925 -9.35 6.38 -45.50
C ARG A 925 -9.83 5.00 -45.91
N LYS A 926 -8.99 3.97 -45.80
CA LYS A 926 -9.36 2.58 -46.15
C LYS A 926 -10.56 2.04 -45.34
N ILE A 927 -10.71 2.47 -44.09
CA ILE A 927 -11.86 2.15 -43.23
C ILE A 927 -13.12 2.93 -43.68
N LEU A 928 -12.98 4.20 -44.03
CA LEU A 928 -14.10 5.03 -44.53
C LEU A 928 -14.57 4.61 -45.92
N ASP A 929 -13.67 4.17 -46.80
CA ASP A 929 -14.00 3.59 -48.09
C ASP A 929 -14.80 2.29 -47.91
N LEU A 930 -14.38 1.40 -47.00
CA LEU A 930 -15.11 0.18 -46.65
C LEU A 930 -16.50 0.46 -46.07
N PHE A 931 -16.66 1.45 -45.19
CA PHE A 931 -17.98 1.86 -44.71
C PHE A 931 -18.85 2.44 -45.85
N SER A 932 -18.25 3.16 -46.79
CA SER A 932 -18.96 3.70 -47.98
C SER A 932 -19.43 2.60 -48.93
N GLU A 933 -18.67 1.51 -49.10
CA GLU A 933 -19.10 0.33 -49.86
C GLU A 933 -20.22 -0.45 -49.15
N ILE A 934 -20.23 -0.48 -47.81
CA ILE A 934 -21.26 -1.17 -47.02
C ILE A 934 -22.61 -0.42 -47.09
N ASP A 935 -22.63 0.90 -46.83
CA ASP A 935 -23.86 1.70 -46.88
C ASP A 935 -24.47 1.77 -48.29
N SER A 936 -23.64 1.73 -49.33
CA SER A 936 -24.09 1.78 -50.74
C SER A 936 -24.88 0.54 -51.19
N ASN A 937 -24.83 -0.58 -50.46
CA ASN A 937 -25.45 -1.85 -50.85
C ASN A 937 -26.74 -2.19 -50.07
N LEU A 938 -27.26 -1.26 -49.23
CA LEU A 938 -28.41 -1.52 -48.35
C LEU A 938 -29.65 -0.63 -48.59
N CYS A 939 -29.71 0.08 -49.72
CA CYS A 939 -30.80 1.02 -50.04
C CYS A 939 -31.47 0.79 -51.41
N ASP A 940 -31.84 -0.46 -51.73
CA ASP A 940 -32.76 -0.74 -52.83
C ASP A 940 -34.21 -0.80 -52.30
N ALA A 941 -35.03 0.20 -52.66
CA ALA A 941 -36.28 0.49 -51.96
C ALA A 941 -37.49 -0.32 -52.47
N VAL A 942 -38.02 -1.24 -51.65
CA VAL A 942 -39.27 -1.97 -51.91
C VAL A 942 -40.41 -1.40 -51.05
N PRO A 943 -41.56 -0.96 -51.62
CA PRO A 943 -42.59 -0.27 -50.85
C PRO A 943 -43.32 -1.14 -49.81
N TYR A 944 -43.49 -0.63 -48.58
CA TYR A 944 -44.28 -1.26 -47.52
C TYR A 944 -45.80 -1.14 -47.74
N GLY A 945 -46.28 -1.70 -48.86
CA GLY A 945 -47.68 -1.72 -49.29
C GLY A 945 -48.45 -2.98 -48.87
N GLY A 946 -48.69 -3.16 -47.56
CA GLY A 946 -49.73 -4.08 -47.06
C GLY A 946 -49.26 -5.42 -46.49
N ARG A 947 -49.18 -5.49 -45.15
CA ARG A 947 -49.33 -6.74 -44.38
C ARG A 947 -50.36 -6.50 -43.27
N LYS A 948 -51.43 -7.31 -43.25
CA LYS A 948 -52.49 -7.22 -42.24
C LYS A 948 -52.07 -7.95 -40.97
N PHE A 949 -51.60 -7.24 -39.95
CA PHE A 949 -51.51 -7.78 -38.60
C PHE A 949 -52.87 -7.67 -37.90
N LEU A 950 -53.34 -8.78 -37.32
CA LEU A 950 -54.46 -8.77 -36.39
C LEU A 950 -53.96 -8.36 -34.98
N PRO A 951 -54.69 -7.50 -34.24
CA PRO A 951 -54.22 -7.01 -32.95
C PRO A 951 -54.19 -8.11 -31.90
N CYS A 952 -53.11 -8.16 -31.13
CA CYS A 952 -53.00 -9.05 -29.96
C CYS A 952 -54.08 -8.70 -28.93
N LYS A 953 -54.83 -9.72 -28.47
CA LYS A 953 -55.99 -9.57 -27.58
C LYS A 953 -55.65 -8.96 -26.21
N TYR A 954 -54.38 -8.96 -25.80
CA TYR A 954 -53.96 -8.58 -24.44
C TYR A 954 -53.29 -7.20 -24.30
N CYS A 955 -52.69 -6.63 -25.36
CA CYS A 955 -51.91 -5.38 -25.25
C CYS A 955 -52.44 -4.17 -26.03
N LYS A 956 -53.46 -4.34 -26.91
CA LYS A 956 -54.12 -3.25 -27.69
C LYS A 956 -53.21 -2.30 -28.49
N GLY A 957 -51.92 -2.58 -28.65
CA GLY A 957 -51.00 -1.82 -29.49
C GLY A 957 -50.36 -0.58 -28.85
N THR A 958 -50.40 -0.43 -27.52
CA THR A 958 -49.62 0.62 -26.82
C THR A 958 -48.33 0.05 -26.23
N VAL A 959 -47.20 0.39 -26.84
CA VAL A 959 -45.88 0.29 -26.20
C VAL A 959 -45.74 1.44 -25.20
N LYS A 960 -45.06 1.20 -24.08
CA LYS A 960 -44.51 2.24 -23.21
C LYS A 960 -42.99 2.11 -23.23
N ASP A 961 -42.32 3.20 -23.52
CA ASP A 961 -40.87 3.31 -23.36
C ASP A 961 -40.50 3.34 -21.86
N VAL A 962 -39.31 2.83 -21.54
CA VAL A 962 -38.67 2.82 -20.21
C VAL A 962 -37.20 3.15 -20.42
#